data_AF-A0A914EP80-F1
#
_entry.id   AF-A0A914EP80-F1
#
_cell.length_a   1.000
_cell.length_b   1.000
_cell.length_c   1.000
_cell.angle_alpha   90.00
_cell.angle_beta   90.00
_cell.angle_gamma   90.00
#
_symmetry.space_group_name_H-M   'P 1'
#
loop_
_entity.id
_entity.type
_entity.pdbx_description
1 polymer ?
#
loop_
_entity_poly.entity_id
_entity_poly.type
_entity_poly.pdbx_seq_one_letter_code
_entity_poly.pdbx_strand_id
1 'polypeptide(L)'
;MAFPVEGVTLGDTDALREEGYRAWTDVALAVAEFEPVTMVVDPSETARARRLLGGAVEIVEAPLDEFWIRDFGPTFVVDADRPGALGAVDWVFNGWGSPDWANAALSNEIAGIVAALVGAERIPSLLVNEGGGIHVDGEGTVLATDTVQLGAERNPFATRERVEAEFARTLGTTRTVWLPRGLTRDYDRFGTKGHVDIVATIPSPGRLLLHDQRDAGHPDHAVTRDLVDLLSHETDAAGRPFEIVRLPAPSTLRDAHGVVDWSYVNHLVVNGGVIACGFGDERADADARAILAEAYPGRRVVSVESPAALPRRVGMIDVVEASIAELRSALEDGRTTSVALVDAYLARIAAYDAPGTPTALNAVIVANPDARAEAAASDARRARGEGRGPLEGIPYTAKDSYLVRGLTAAAGSPAFADLVAQRDAFTIERLRAAGAICLGLTNMPPMANGGMQRGVYGRAESPYDADHLTAPFGSGSSNGSGTATAASFAAFGLGEETWSSGRGPASHNALCAYTPSRGVISVRGNWPLVPTMDVVVPHTRTMADLLEVLDVIVADDPETRGDLWRTQTWVTIPAASAVRPASYPALAHGTDVLRGVTVGVPRMYINADPDAGTAASPGIGGPTGRRIVTRDSVIALWQAARADLEARGARVVEVDLPVVSNYEGDRPGASTIATRGLVSPAYLRREIVDLSAWAMEEFLAANGDPALHSLAGVDGHRIFPAPPGALPDRYDGFEDDLVTYPDWVRAHPGAGWEGMPELEDGLRGLEETRRIDLEQWMDAQGLDVLAFPAVADIARADMDVNPASADAGWANGVWVANGNLAIRHLGIPTVTVPMGLLADIRMPVGLTFAGRAYDDERMLRLAAAFEAIRPRRVAPPRTPRL
;
A
#
# COMPACT_ATOMS: atom_id res chain seq x y z
N MET A 1 -27.10 -17.17 19.92
CA MET A 1 -25.82 -17.04 19.19
C MET A 1 -24.89 -16.08 19.94
N ALA A 2 -23.58 -16.06 19.66
CA ALA A 2 -22.66 -15.04 20.17
C ALA A 2 -22.02 -14.31 18.98
N PHE A 3 -21.87 -12.99 19.05
CA PHE A 3 -21.33 -12.17 17.97
C PHE A 3 -19.79 -12.17 18.02
N PRO A 4 -19.09 -12.14 16.86
CA PRO A 4 -17.64 -12.14 16.87
C PRO A 4 -17.06 -10.96 17.63
N VAL A 5 -15.94 -11.21 18.31
CA VAL A 5 -15.14 -10.23 19.04
C VAL A 5 -13.73 -10.23 18.47
N GLU A 6 -13.08 -9.07 18.39
CA GLU A 6 -11.70 -8.97 17.90
C GLU A 6 -10.74 -9.87 18.69
N GLY A 7 -10.08 -10.78 18.00
CA GLY A 7 -9.17 -11.77 18.60
C GLY A 7 -8.55 -12.68 17.53
N VAL A 8 -7.65 -13.58 17.97
CA VAL A 8 -6.95 -14.52 17.08
C VAL A 8 -7.93 -15.38 16.28
N THR A 9 -9.02 -15.82 16.92
CA THR A 9 -10.06 -16.67 16.32
C THR A 9 -10.81 -15.98 15.18
N LEU A 10 -10.96 -14.65 15.22
CA LEU A 10 -11.65 -13.89 14.17
C LEU A 10 -10.74 -13.54 12.97
N GLY A 11 -9.43 -13.48 13.20
CA GLY A 11 -8.43 -13.13 12.19
C GLY A 11 -7.48 -12.03 12.64
N ASP A 12 -6.25 -12.10 12.14
CA ASP A 12 -5.16 -11.17 12.47
C ASP A 12 -5.12 -9.94 11.56
N THR A 13 -5.92 -9.92 10.50
CA THR A 13 -6.06 -8.78 9.57
C THR A 13 -7.48 -8.23 9.55
N ASP A 14 -7.63 -6.94 9.24
CA ASP A 14 -8.96 -6.30 9.12
C ASP A 14 -9.83 -6.98 8.06
N ALA A 15 -9.24 -7.45 6.96
CA ALA A 15 -9.96 -8.17 5.91
C ALA A 15 -10.55 -9.50 6.42
N LEU A 16 -9.76 -10.30 7.13
CA LEU A 16 -10.22 -11.56 7.72
C LEU A 16 -11.31 -11.32 8.77
N ARG A 17 -11.17 -10.26 9.59
CA ARG A 17 -12.19 -9.91 10.58
C ARG A 17 -13.50 -9.50 9.94
N GLU A 18 -13.47 -8.65 8.92
CA GLU A 18 -14.68 -8.25 8.18
C GLU A 18 -15.36 -9.44 7.49
N GLU A 19 -14.59 -10.40 6.99
CA GLU A 19 -15.13 -11.66 6.45
C GLU A 19 -15.81 -12.49 7.55
N GLY A 20 -15.16 -12.65 8.70
CA GLY A 20 -15.73 -13.35 9.86
C GLY A 20 -17.02 -12.69 10.38
N TYR A 21 -17.06 -11.36 10.52
CA TYR A 21 -18.27 -10.64 10.92
C TYR A 21 -19.42 -10.87 9.92
N ARG A 22 -19.15 -10.83 8.62
CA ARG A 22 -20.17 -11.06 7.58
C ARG A 22 -20.70 -12.48 7.62
N ALA A 23 -19.82 -13.48 7.63
CA ALA A 23 -20.25 -14.88 7.64
C ALA A 23 -21.10 -15.19 8.88
N TRP A 24 -20.72 -14.68 10.05
CA TRP A 24 -21.50 -14.88 11.27
C TRP A 24 -22.87 -14.17 11.23
N THR A 25 -22.91 -13.00 10.60
CA THR A 25 -24.17 -12.27 10.34
C THR A 25 -25.07 -13.07 9.41
N ASP A 26 -24.52 -13.64 8.32
CA ASP A 26 -25.29 -14.44 7.36
C ASP A 26 -25.88 -15.69 8.01
N VAL A 27 -25.14 -16.37 8.88
CA VAL A 27 -25.67 -17.49 9.68
C VAL A 27 -26.83 -17.01 10.56
N ALA A 28 -26.66 -15.91 11.29
CA ALA A 28 -27.69 -15.40 12.19
C ALA A 28 -28.98 -15.02 11.44
N LEU A 29 -28.85 -14.37 10.28
CA LEU A 29 -29.98 -13.98 9.44
C LEU A 29 -30.66 -15.20 8.80
N ALA A 30 -29.89 -16.21 8.37
CA ALA A 30 -30.43 -17.45 7.83
C ALA A 30 -31.24 -18.22 8.88
N VAL A 31 -30.78 -18.25 10.15
CA VAL A 31 -31.55 -18.82 11.27
C VAL A 31 -32.82 -17.99 11.54
N ALA A 32 -32.72 -16.67 11.52
CA ALA A 32 -33.83 -15.75 11.78
C ALA A 32 -35.01 -15.89 10.81
N GLU A 33 -34.81 -16.52 9.64
CA GLU A 33 -35.91 -16.89 8.74
C GLU A 33 -36.86 -17.95 9.33
N PHE A 34 -36.39 -18.73 10.29
CA PHE A 34 -37.10 -19.91 10.81
C PHE A 34 -37.52 -19.77 12.27
N GLU A 35 -36.75 -19.05 13.10
CA GLU A 35 -37.03 -18.89 14.52
C GLU A 35 -36.37 -17.63 15.11
N PRO A 36 -36.87 -17.08 16.23
CA PRO A 36 -36.26 -15.93 16.87
C PRO A 36 -34.80 -16.18 17.27
N VAL A 37 -33.93 -15.20 17.01
CA VAL A 37 -32.52 -15.26 17.36
C VAL A 37 -32.19 -14.18 18.38
N THR A 38 -31.60 -14.59 19.50
CA THR A 38 -30.92 -13.70 20.44
C THR A 38 -29.41 -13.88 20.29
N MET A 39 -28.70 -12.77 20.18
CA MET A 39 -27.26 -12.66 20.02
C MET A 39 -26.64 -12.07 21.28
N VAL A 40 -25.75 -12.82 21.92
CA VAL A 40 -24.87 -12.30 22.97
C VAL A 40 -23.75 -11.51 22.31
N VAL A 41 -23.54 -10.27 22.71
CA VAL A 41 -22.58 -9.34 22.08
C VAL A 41 -21.66 -8.76 23.13
N ASP A 42 -20.35 -8.81 22.90
CA ASP A 42 -19.40 -8.10 23.75
C ASP A 42 -19.69 -6.59 23.71
N PRO A 43 -19.67 -5.87 24.85
CA PRO A 43 -19.94 -4.43 24.86
C PRO A 43 -19.09 -3.60 23.87
N SER A 44 -17.88 -4.06 23.53
CA SER A 44 -17.02 -3.41 22.52
C SER A 44 -17.55 -3.53 21.09
N GLU A 45 -18.39 -4.53 20.80
CA GLU A 45 -18.89 -4.85 19.45
C GLU A 45 -20.34 -4.42 19.22
N THR A 46 -21.03 -3.94 20.26
CA THR A 46 -22.46 -3.57 20.21
C THR A 46 -22.82 -2.68 19.01
N ALA A 47 -22.02 -1.66 18.72
CA ALA A 47 -22.28 -0.74 17.61
C ALA A 47 -22.19 -1.45 16.24
N ARG A 48 -21.26 -2.39 16.11
CA ARG A 48 -21.07 -3.19 14.89
C ARG A 48 -22.20 -4.21 14.74
N ALA A 49 -22.51 -4.95 15.79
CA ALA A 49 -23.59 -5.94 15.80
C ALA A 49 -24.95 -5.32 15.42
N ARG A 50 -25.30 -4.16 16.00
CA ARG A 50 -26.53 -3.42 15.64
C ARG A 50 -26.58 -3.04 14.16
N ARG A 51 -25.44 -2.68 13.58
CA ARG A 51 -25.35 -2.29 12.16
C ARG A 51 -25.52 -3.49 11.23
N LEU A 52 -24.91 -4.63 11.56
CA LEU A 52 -24.89 -5.81 10.67
C LEU A 52 -26.13 -6.69 10.81
N LEU A 53 -26.60 -6.94 12.04
CA LEU A 53 -27.73 -7.84 12.31
C LEU A 53 -29.09 -7.16 12.08
N GLY A 54 -29.12 -5.83 12.09
CA GLY A 54 -30.36 -5.06 11.96
C GLY A 54 -31.36 -5.33 13.08
N GLY A 55 -32.66 -5.23 12.76
CA GLY A 55 -33.75 -5.43 13.74
C GLY A 55 -34.29 -6.87 13.82
N ALA A 56 -33.75 -7.82 13.04
CA ALA A 56 -34.24 -9.20 12.99
C ALA A 56 -33.69 -10.09 14.13
N VAL A 57 -32.64 -9.62 14.82
CA VAL A 57 -31.93 -10.35 15.87
C VAL A 57 -31.93 -9.51 17.14
N GLU A 58 -32.35 -10.10 18.26
CA GLU A 58 -32.30 -9.46 19.57
C GLU A 58 -30.86 -9.45 20.09
N ILE A 59 -30.42 -8.34 20.70
CA ILE A 59 -29.07 -8.21 21.24
C ILE A 59 -29.10 -8.20 22.76
N VAL A 60 -28.28 -9.05 23.37
CA VAL A 60 -27.97 -9.04 24.80
C VAL A 60 -26.49 -8.78 24.98
N GLU A 61 -26.14 -7.75 25.74
CA GLU A 61 -24.74 -7.37 25.96
C GLU A 61 -24.15 -8.16 27.14
N ALA A 62 -23.05 -8.88 26.91
CA ALA A 62 -22.26 -9.56 27.93
C ALA A 62 -20.81 -9.75 27.45
N PRO A 63 -19.79 -9.62 28.30
CA PRO A 63 -18.39 -9.78 27.89
C PRO A 63 -18.09 -11.17 27.30
N LEU A 64 -17.33 -11.22 26.20
CA LEU A 64 -16.99 -12.46 25.49
C LEU A 64 -15.49 -12.52 25.15
N ASP A 65 -14.90 -13.70 25.24
CA ASP A 65 -13.58 -13.98 24.66
C ASP A 65 -13.69 -14.68 23.29
N GLU A 66 -14.72 -15.51 23.12
CA GLU A 66 -14.97 -16.35 21.96
C GLU A 66 -16.44 -16.25 21.50
N PHE A 67 -16.70 -16.55 20.23
CA PHE A 67 -18.01 -16.40 19.60
C PHE A 67 -18.69 -17.70 19.13
N TRP A 68 -18.03 -18.84 19.32
CA TRP A 68 -18.56 -20.19 19.08
C TRP A 68 -19.54 -20.62 20.19
N ILE A 69 -20.72 -20.00 20.28
CA ILE A 69 -21.65 -20.24 21.41
C ILE A 69 -22.09 -21.70 21.58
N ARG A 70 -21.98 -22.53 20.54
CA ARG A 70 -22.24 -23.98 20.66
C ARG A 70 -21.32 -24.63 21.68
N ASP A 71 -20.09 -24.14 21.78
CA ASP A 71 -19.05 -24.78 22.57
C ASP A 71 -19.08 -24.35 24.03
N PHE A 72 -19.33 -23.07 24.30
CA PHE A 72 -19.34 -22.51 25.66
C PHE A 72 -20.73 -22.15 26.20
N GLY A 73 -21.76 -22.18 25.35
CA GLY A 73 -23.15 -21.95 25.75
C GLY A 73 -23.77 -23.20 26.38
N PRO A 74 -24.99 -23.09 26.93
CA PRO A 74 -25.60 -24.22 27.61
C PRO A 74 -26.13 -25.26 26.63
N THR A 75 -26.02 -26.54 26.98
CA THR A 75 -26.80 -27.60 26.31
C THR A 75 -28.16 -27.72 27.00
N PHE A 76 -29.23 -27.46 26.27
CA PHE A 76 -30.58 -27.53 26.85
C PHE A 76 -31.10 -28.96 26.91
N VAL A 77 -31.70 -29.30 28.04
CA VAL A 77 -32.34 -30.60 28.30
C VAL A 77 -33.75 -30.40 28.83
N VAL A 78 -34.61 -31.38 28.61
CA VAL A 78 -35.99 -31.38 29.13
C VAL A 78 -36.18 -32.53 30.10
N ASP A 79 -36.99 -32.30 31.12
CA ASP A 79 -37.29 -33.31 32.14
C ASP A 79 -38.61 -34.03 31.78
N ALA A 80 -38.53 -35.34 31.55
CA ALA A 80 -39.69 -36.16 31.24
C ALA A 80 -40.70 -36.25 32.40
N ASP A 81 -40.22 -36.13 33.64
CA ASP A 81 -41.05 -36.18 34.86
C ASP A 81 -41.59 -34.80 35.24
N ARG A 82 -40.96 -33.72 34.75
CA ARG A 82 -41.42 -32.32 34.92
C ARG A 82 -41.69 -31.64 33.57
N PRO A 83 -42.83 -31.92 32.91
CA PRO A 83 -43.18 -31.32 31.63
C PRO A 83 -43.11 -29.78 31.67
N GLY A 84 -42.36 -29.19 30.74
CA GLY A 84 -42.13 -27.75 30.65
C GLY A 84 -40.96 -27.22 31.49
N ALA A 85 -40.30 -28.06 32.29
CA ALA A 85 -39.02 -27.70 32.91
C ALA A 85 -37.89 -27.77 31.87
N LEU A 86 -37.15 -26.66 31.74
CA LEU A 86 -35.99 -26.54 30.87
C LEU A 86 -34.73 -26.51 31.73
N GLY A 87 -33.85 -27.48 31.55
CA GLY A 87 -32.51 -27.50 32.13
C GLY A 87 -31.49 -26.92 31.18
N ALA A 88 -30.50 -26.20 31.70
CA ALA A 88 -29.36 -25.67 30.97
C ALA A 88 -28.09 -26.30 31.54
N VAL A 89 -27.56 -27.32 30.84
CA VAL A 89 -26.29 -27.95 31.22
C VAL A 89 -25.16 -26.98 30.94
N ASP A 90 -24.43 -26.68 31.99
CA ASP A 90 -23.34 -25.72 32.02
C ASP A 90 -22.02 -26.48 32.16
N TRP A 91 -21.37 -26.67 31.02
CA TRP A 91 -20.07 -27.34 30.91
C TRP A 91 -18.95 -26.38 31.29
N VAL A 92 -17.83 -26.91 31.78
CA VAL A 92 -16.63 -26.07 31.95
C VAL A 92 -15.99 -25.88 30.57
N PHE A 93 -15.90 -24.64 30.10
CA PHE A 93 -15.22 -24.28 28.86
C PHE A 93 -13.82 -23.72 29.16
N ASN A 94 -12.79 -24.30 28.57
CA ASN A 94 -11.40 -23.86 28.75
C ASN A 94 -10.70 -23.48 27.44
N GLY A 95 -11.45 -23.26 26.36
CA GLY A 95 -10.92 -22.90 25.05
C GLY A 95 -10.34 -24.09 24.28
N TRP A 96 -11.08 -25.20 24.15
CA TRP A 96 -10.64 -26.39 23.40
C TRP A 96 -9.33 -27.03 23.91
N GLY A 97 -9.18 -27.11 25.23
CA GLY A 97 -7.98 -27.63 25.90
C GLY A 97 -6.88 -26.58 26.08
N SER A 98 -7.27 -25.34 26.43
CA SER A 98 -6.41 -24.24 26.86
C SER A 98 -5.11 -24.03 26.06
N PRO A 99 -5.17 -23.90 24.72
CA PRO A 99 -4.02 -23.53 23.93
C PRO A 99 -3.58 -22.08 24.20
N ASP A 100 -2.38 -21.73 23.74
CA ASP A 100 -1.78 -20.40 23.93
C ASP A 100 -2.56 -19.25 23.28
N TRP A 101 -3.39 -19.56 22.28
CA TRP A 101 -4.10 -18.58 21.47
C TRP A 101 -5.56 -18.32 21.91
N ALA A 102 -6.15 -19.17 22.75
CA ALA A 102 -7.55 -19.05 23.17
C ALA A 102 -7.65 -18.50 24.60
N ASN A 103 -8.62 -17.61 24.83
CA ASN A 103 -9.06 -17.23 26.17
C ASN A 103 -10.48 -17.75 26.38
N ALA A 104 -10.80 -18.17 27.60
CA ALA A 104 -12.10 -18.75 27.92
C ALA A 104 -12.73 -18.15 29.18
N ALA A 105 -12.05 -17.24 29.87
CA ALA A 105 -12.47 -16.77 31.19
C ALA A 105 -13.85 -16.09 31.15
N LEU A 106 -14.12 -15.27 30.14
CA LEU A 106 -15.39 -14.57 29.96
C LEU A 106 -16.43 -15.50 29.32
N SER A 107 -16.05 -16.25 28.29
CA SER A 107 -16.96 -17.15 27.58
C SER A 107 -17.48 -18.30 28.47
N ASN A 108 -16.70 -18.76 29.44
CA ASN A 108 -17.11 -19.77 30.42
C ASN A 108 -18.25 -19.31 31.36
N GLU A 109 -18.53 -18.01 31.45
CA GLU A 109 -19.65 -17.49 32.26
C GLU A 109 -20.98 -17.43 31.48
N ILE A 110 -20.95 -17.59 30.16
CA ILE A 110 -22.10 -17.32 29.28
C ILE A 110 -23.22 -18.34 29.45
N ALA A 111 -22.91 -19.62 29.68
CA ALA A 111 -23.95 -20.63 29.92
C ALA A 111 -24.84 -20.27 31.11
N GLY A 112 -24.26 -19.75 32.21
CA GLY A 112 -25.02 -19.24 33.35
C GLY A 112 -25.88 -18.01 33.02
N ILE A 113 -25.36 -17.09 32.20
CA ILE A 113 -26.09 -15.91 31.74
C ILE A 113 -27.28 -16.31 30.86
N VAL A 114 -27.06 -17.19 29.88
CA VAL A 114 -28.12 -17.70 28.98
C VAL A 114 -29.19 -18.45 29.76
N ALA A 115 -28.80 -19.30 30.73
CA ALA A 115 -29.75 -19.99 31.60
C ALA A 115 -30.65 -19.01 32.37
N ALA A 116 -30.07 -17.94 32.93
CA ALA A 116 -30.84 -16.91 33.63
C ALA A 116 -31.78 -16.13 32.70
N LEU A 117 -31.32 -15.78 31.49
CA LEU A 117 -32.10 -15.02 30.49
C LEU A 117 -33.36 -15.77 30.06
N VAL A 118 -33.26 -17.09 29.86
CA VAL A 118 -34.39 -17.93 29.41
C VAL A 118 -35.16 -18.59 30.56
N GLY A 119 -34.76 -18.34 31.81
CA GLY A 119 -35.40 -18.91 33.00
C GLY A 119 -35.20 -20.42 33.15
N ALA A 120 -34.10 -20.97 32.62
CA ALA A 120 -33.77 -22.39 32.71
C ALA A 120 -33.08 -22.74 34.04
N GLU A 121 -33.28 -23.97 34.52
CA GLU A 121 -32.58 -24.53 35.67
C GLU A 121 -31.13 -24.84 35.29
N ARG A 122 -30.16 -24.12 35.86
CA ARG A 122 -28.73 -24.36 35.60
C ARG A 122 -28.28 -25.69 36.19
N ILE A 123 -27.70 -26.56 35.36
CA ILE A 123 -27.16 -27.87 35.74
C ILE A 123 -25.63 -27.81 35.55
N PRO A 124 -24.85 -27.50 36.59
CA PRO A 124 -23.40 -27.44 36.46
C PRO A 124 -22.81 -28.83 36.24
N SER A 125 -21.79 -28.92 35.39
CA SER A 125 -20.97 -30.12 35.20
C SER A 125 -19.56 -29.91 35.74
N LEU A 126 -18.88 -31.02 36.08
CA LEU A 126 -17.46 -31.02 36.41
C LEU A 126 -16.57 -31.36 35.20
N LEU A 127 -17.16 -31.72 34.05
CA LEU A 127 -16.40 -31.99 32.84
C LEU A 127 -16.03 -30.70 32.15
N VAL A 128 -14.76 -30.64 31.71
CA VAL A 128 -14.36 -29.71 30.66
C VAL A 128 -14.85 -30.29 29.35
N ASN A 129 -15.88 -29.67 28.78
CA ASN A 129 -16.58 -30.18 27.60
C ASN A 129 -17.16 -29.03 26.77
N GLU A 130 -17.38 -29.31 25.49
CA GLU A 130 -17.95 -28.40 24.52
C GLU A 130 -19.18 -29.03 23.86
N GLY A 131 -20.14 -28.21 23.44
CA GLY A 131 -21.30 -28.71 22.70
C GLY A 131 -20.93 -29.42 21.39
N GLY A 132 -19.89 -28.98 20.67
CA GLY A 132 -19.37 -29.71 19.49
C GLY A 132 -18.68 -31.03 19.83
N GLY A 133 -18.33 -31.26 21.10
CA GLY A 133 -17.72 -32.49 21.61
C GLY A 133 -18.70 -33.66 21.79
N ILE A 134 -20.01 -33.41 21.68
CA ILE A 134 -21.08 -34.40 21.87
C ILE A 134 -22.20 -34.27 20.83
N HIS A 135 -22.94 -35.36 20.57
CA HIS A 135 -24.22 -35.30 19.86
C HIS A 135 -25.18 -36.35 20.38
N VAL A 136 -26.43 -35.98 20.64
CA VAL A 136 -27.46 -36.89 21.20
C VAL A 136 -28.57 -37.21 20.21
N ASP A 137 -29.31 -38.30 20.45
CA ASP A 137 -30.50 -38.70 19.69
C ASP A 137 -31.84 -38.32 20.36
N GLY A 138 -31.79 -37.92 21.63
CA GLY A 138 -32.97 -37.65 22.46
C GLY A 138 -33.65 -38.91 23.03
N GLU A 139 -33.15 -40.11 22.74
CA GLU A 139 -33.64 -41.41 23.26
C GLU A 139 -32.60 -42.13 24.14
N GLY A 140 -31.53 -41.42 24.51
CA GLY A 140 -30.55 -41.88 25.49
C GLY A 140 -29.19 -42.24 24.91
N THR A 141 -28.95 -42.00 23.63
CA THR A 141 -27.65 -42.20 22.99
C THR A 141 -26.87 -40.89 22.91
N VAL A 142 -25.56 -40.94 23.14
CA VAL A 142 -24.62 -39.84 22.90
C VAL A 142 -23.41 -40.32 22.11
N LEU A 143 -23.03 -39.59 21.07
CA LEU A 143 -21.75 -39.71 20.39
C LEU A 143 -20.74 -38.82 21.11
N ALA A 144 -19.53 -39.34 21.35
CA ALA A 144 -18.44 -38.57 21.92
C ALA A 144 -17.09 -39.12 21.44
N THR A 145 -16.06 -38.28 21.42
CA THR A 145 -14.69 -38.70 21.09
C THR A 145 -13.84 -38.92 22.35
N ASP A 146 -12.93 -39.90 22.28
CA ASP A 146 -11.95 -40.10 23.35
C ASP A 146 -11.09 -38.84 23.57
N THR A 147 -10.74 -38.11 22.51
CA THR A 147 -9.81 -36.98 22.59
C THR A 147 -10.40 -35.75 23.28
N VAL A 148 -11.71 -35.50 23.14
CA VAL A 148 -12.39 -34.43 23.89
C VAL A 148 -12.61 -34.88 25.34
N GLN A 149 -13.20 -36.06 25.54
CA GLN A 149 -13.68 -36.44 26.87
C GLN A 149 -12.60 -36.94 27.83
N LEU A 150 -11.51 -37.50 27.30
CA LEU A 150 -10.41 -38.09 28.09
C LEU A 150 -9.06 -37.39 27.87
N GLY A 151 -9.04 -36.31 27.08
CA GLY A 151 -7.81 -35.57 26.79
C GLY A 151 -7.20 -34.94 28.04
N ALA A 152 -5.87 -35.02 28.18
CA ALA A 152 -5.17 -34.50 29.35
C ALA A 152 -5.37 -32.99 29.57
N GLU A 153 -5.58 -32.23 28.49
CA GLU A 153 -5.80 -30.79 28.51
C GLU A 153 -7.24 -30.39 28.88
N ARG A 154 -8.16 -31.36 28.94
CA ARG A 154 -9.57 -31.15 29.33
C ARG A 154 -9.86 -31.87 30.64
N ASN A 155 -9.73 -33.20 30.63
CA ASN A 155 -10.17 -34.08 31.71
C ASN A 155 -9.09 -35.11 32.09
N PRO A 156 -7.94 -34.70 32.66
CA PRO A 156 -6.76 -35.56 32.87
C PRO A 156 -6.97 -36.77 33.79
N PHE A 157 -8.06 -36.78 34.57
CA PHE A 157 -8.38 -37.86 35.51
C PHE A 157 -9.76 -38.50 35.26
N ALA A 158 -10.38 -38.19 34.13
CA ALA A 158 -11.64 -38.82 33.75
C ALA A 158 -11.39 -40.24 33.23
N THR A 159 -12.36 -41.12 33.47
CA THR A 159 -12.47 -42.43 32.83
C THR A 159 -13.77 -42.47 32.05
N ARG A 160 -13.90 -43.38 31.08
CA ARG A 160 -15.14 -43.50 30.29
C ARG A 160 -16.36 -43.67 31.20
N GLU A 161 -16.25 -44.46 32.27
CA GLU A 161 -17.35 -44.69 33.22
C GLU A 161 -17.76 -43.40 33.96
N ARG A 162 -16.79 -42.53 34.27
CA ARG A 162 -17.08 -41.23 34.91
C ARG A 162 -17.75 -40.25 33.94
N VAL A 163 -17.29 -40.23 32.68
CA VAL A 163 -17.91 -39.41 31.64
C VAL A 163 -19.33 -39.91 31.37
N GLU A 164 -19.53 -41.22 31.23
CA GLU A 164 -20.84 -41.84 31.05
C GLU A 164 -21.78 -41.57 32.22
N ALA A 165 -21.30 -41.65 33.46
CA ALA A 165 -22.10 -41.30 34.64
C ALA A 165 -22.50 -39.82 34.66
N GLU A 166 -21.60 -38.93 34.23
CA GLU A 166 -21.91 -37.51 34.13
C GLU A 166 -22.90 -37.23 33.00
N PHE A 167 -22.73 -37.82 31.81
CA PHE A 167 -23.70 -37.73 30.72
C PHE A 167 -25.07 -38.29 31.12
N ALA A 168 -25.12 -39.40 31.85
CA ALA A 168 -26.37 -39.92 32.38
C ALA A 168 -27.06 -38.91 33.33
N ARG A 169 -26.27 -38.22 34.17
CA ARG A 169 -26.77 -37.22 35.12
C ARG A 169 -27.24 -35.93 34.43
N THR A 170 -26.51 -35.44 33.43
CA THR A 170 -26.74 -34.14 32.81
C THR A 170 -27.61 -34.21 31.55
N LEU A 171 -27.47 -35.26 30.75
CA LEU A 171 -28.15 -35.45 29.46
C LEU A 171 -29.22 -36.55 29.49
N GLY A 172 -29.25 -37.39 30.52
CA GLY A 172 -30.19 -38.51 30.62
C GLY A 172 -29.83 -39.71 29.73
N THR A 173 -28.58 -39.78 29.25
CA THR A 173 -28.12 -40.82 28.31
C THR A 173 -27.78 -42.13 29.03
N THR A 174 -28.08 -43.26 28.40
CA THR A 174 -27.75 -44.61 28.89
C THR A 174 -26.75 -45.34 28.01
N ARG A 175 -26.46 -44.82 26.81
CA ARG A 175 -25.50 -45.38 25.86
C ARG A 175 -24.58 -44.30 25.30
N THR A 176 -23.27 -44.45 25.52
CA THR A 176 -22.25 -43.66 24.82
C THR A 176 -21.63 -44.49 23.70
N VAL A 177 -21.59 -43.91 22.50
CA VAL A 177 -20.85 -44.43 21.35
C VAL A 177 -19.54 -43.66 21.25
N TRP A 178 -18.44 -44.36 21.54
CA TRP A 178 -17.11 -43.77 21.64
C TRP A 178 -16.37 -43.81 20.30
N LEU A 179 -16.04 -42.65 19.77
CA LEU A 179 -15.18 -42.51 18.60
C LEU A 179 -13.73 -42.28 19.05
N PRO A 180 -12.74 -42.95 18.45
CA PRO A 180 -11.35 -42.88 18.92
C PRO A 180 -10.71 -41.50 18.71
N ARG A 181 -11.18 -40.75 17.70
CA ARG A 181 -10.67 -39.43 17.30
C ARG A 181 -11.64 -38.71 16.36
N GLY A 182 -11.42 -37.41 16.14
CA GLY A 182 -12.03 -36.64 15.05
C GLY A 182 -11.19 -36.60 13.77
N LEU A 183 -11.48 -35.62 12.91
CA LEU A 183 -10.82 -35.41 11.61
C LEU A 183 -9.36 -34.94 11.78
N THR A 184 -8.56 -35.03 10.72
CA THR A 184 -7.10 -34.92 10.82
C THR A 184 -6.63 -33.50 11.14
N ARG A 185 -7.12 -32.49 10.41
CA ARG A 185 -6.72 -31.08 10.60
C ARG A 185 -7.25 -30.49 11.92
N ASP A 186 -8.32 -31.05 12.46
CA ASP A 186 -8.91 -30.65 13.73
C ASP A 186 -7.93 -30.83 14.93
N TYR A 187 -6.79 -31.49 14.74
CA TYR A 187 -5.70 -31.60 15.74
C TYR A 187 -4.56 -30.59 15.54
N ASP A 188 -4.60 -29.78 14.48
CA ASP A 188 -3.63 -28.71 14.25
C ASP A 188 -3.87 -27.55 15.23
N ARG A 189 -2.98 -26.54 15.19
CA ARG A 189 -2.91 -25.46 16.19
C ARG A 189 -4.27 -24.85 16.53
N PHE A 190 -5.10 -24.57 15.53
CA PHE A 190 -6.39 -23.88 15.68
C PHE A 190 -7.61 -24.81 15.68
N GLY A 191 -7.39 -26.13 15.72
CA GLY A 191 -8.48 -27.11 15.74
C GLY A 191 -9.04 -27.35 17.15
N THR A 192 -10.20 -28.00 17.19
CA THR A 192 -10.94 -28.31 18.42
C THR A 192 -10.46 -29.61 19.09
N LYS A 193 -9.51 -30.31 18.47
CA LYS A 193 -8.88 -31.56 18.95
C LYS A 193 -9.87 -32.72 19.09
N GLY A 194 -10.79 -32.82 18.13
CA GLY A 194 -11.62 -33.99 17.89
C GLY A 194 -13.09 -33.78 18.22
N HIS A 195 -13.67 -32.64 17.85
CA HIS A 195 -15.12 -32.48 17.96
C HIS A 195 -15.86 -33.55 17.14
N VAL A 196 -16.97 -34.04 17.68
CA VAL A 196 -17.76 -35.11 17.04
C VAL A 196 -18.69 -34.53 15.97
N ASP A 197 -19.08 -33.28 16.09
CA ASP A 197 -20.05 -32.61 15.21
C ASP A 197 -19.54 -32.28 13.80
N ILE A 198 -18.23 -32.42 13.56
CA ILE A 198 -17.65 -32.43 12.21
C ILE A 198 -17.50 -33.87 11.65
N VAL A 199 -17.67 -34.89 12.49
CA VAL A 199 -17.44 -36.30 12.17
C VAL A 199 -18.76 -37.02 11.91
N ALA A 200 -19.67 -37.01 12.88
CA ALA A 200 -20.94 -37.71 12.82
C ALA A 200 -22.05 -37.00 13.62
N THR A 201 -23.27 -37.01 13.08
CA THR A 201 -24.48 -36.48 13.74
C THR A 201 -25.63 -37.49 13.71
N ILE A 202 -26.56 -37.39 14.66
CA ILE A 202 -27.76 -38.24 14.72
C ILE A 202 -28.98 -37.41 14.25
N PRO A 203 -29.40 -37.50 12.98
CA PRO A 203 -30.58 -36.78 12.50
C PRO A 203 -31.89 -37.30 13.10
N SER A 204 -31.93 -38.58 13.44
CA SER A 204 -33.05 -39.27 14.09
C SER A 204 -32.53 -40.54 14.77
N PRO A 205 -33.17 -41.03 15.84
CA PRO A 205 -32.75 -42.26 16.50
C PRO A 205 -32.58 -43.43 15.53
N GLY A 206 -31.47 -44.16 15.64
CA GLY A 206 -31.09 -45.25 14.73
C GLY A 206 -30.47 -44.84 13.37
N ARG A 207 -30.31 -43.53 13.07
CA ARG A 207 -29.69 -43.05 11.82
C ARG A 207 -28.49 -42.15 12.12
N LEU A 208 -27.42 -42.27 11.34
CA LEU A 208 -26.22 -41.45 11.45
C LEU A 208 -25.91 -40.74 10.14
N LEU A 209 -25.58 -39.46 10.19
CA LEU A 209 -24.85 -38.78 9.14
C LEU A 209 -23.36 -38.88 9.47
N LEU A 210 -22.54 -39.34 8.52
CA LEU A 210 -21.09 -39.53 8.72
C LEU A 210 -20.31 -38.81 7.62
N HIS A 211 -19.25 -38.09 8.02
CA HIS A 211 -18.31 -37.44 7.11
C HIS A 211 -17.65 -38.48 6.18
N ASP A 212 -17.75 -38.24 4.87
CA ASP A 212 -17.28 -39.16 3.84
C ASP A 212 -16.21 -38.51 2.95
N GLN A 213 -14.95 -38.63 3.37
CA GLN A 213 -13.81 -38.30 2.54
C GLN A 213 -13.52 -39.47 1.57
N ARG A 214 -13.64 -39.20 0.27
CA ARG A 214 -13.56 -40.22 -0.80
C ARG A 214 -12.21 -40.27 -1.50
N ASP A 215 -11.38 -39.24 -1.34
CA ASP A 215 -10.07 -39.19 -1.96
C ASP A 215 -9.04 -39.99 -1.16
N ALA A 216 -8.49 -41.05 -1.76
CA ALA A 216 -7.53 -41.93 -1.10
C ALA A 216 -6.20 -41.26 -0.73
N GLY A 217 -5.90 -40.08 -1.30
CA GLY A 217 -4.75 -39.24 -0.95
C GLY A 217 -4.99 -38.30 0.23
N HIS A 218 -6.23 -38.19 0.72
CA HIS A 218 -6.57 -37.41 1.90
C HIS A 218 -6.46 -38.27 3.18
N PRO A 219 -5.86 -37.79 4.28
CA PRO A 219 -5.70 -38.58 5.50
C PRO A 219 -7.03 -39.03 6.11
N ASP A 220 -8.07 -38.19 6.02
CA ASP A 220 -9.40 -38.52 6.53
C ASP A 220 -10.13 -39.62 5.74
N HIS A 221 -9.65 -40.02 4.57
CA HIS A 221 -10.20 -41.21 3.90
C HIS A 221 -9.99 -42.49 4.74
N ALA A 222 -8.84 -42.60 5.42
CA ALA A 222 -8.59 -43.70 6.36
C ALA A 222 -9.46 -43.57 7.61
N VAL A 223 -9.62 -42.35 8.13
CA VAL A 223 -10.47 -42.06 9.30
C VAL A 223 -11.93 -42.43 8.99
N THR A 224 -12.49 -41.99 7.86
CA THR A 224 -13.83 -42.34 7.41
C THR A 224 -14.01 -43.86 7.33
N ARG A 225 -13.06 -44.60 6.74
CA ARG A 225 -13.15 -46.06 6.65
C ARG A 225 -13.23 -46.72 8.02
N ASP A 226 -12.34 -46.32 8.93
CA ASP A 226 -12.25 -46.93 10.26
C ASP A 226 -13.49 -46.60 11.11
N LEU A 227 -14.06 -45.40 10.94
CA LEU A 227 -15.32 -45.02 11.58
C LEU A 227 -16.53 -45.76 11.01
N VAL A 228 -16.59 -46.00 9.70
CA VAL A 228 -17.65 -46.84 9.11
C VAL A 228 -17.62 -48.25 9.70
N ASP A 229 -16.43 -48.85 9.80
CA ASP A 229 -16.27 -50.20 10.39
C ASP A 229 -16.73 -50.23 11.85
N LEU A 230 -16.25 -49.28 12.67
CA LEU A 230 -16.64 -49.15 14.07
C LEU A 230 -18.16 -48.97 14.23
N LEU A 231 -18.73 -47.98 13.56
CA LEU A 231 -20.14 -47.61 13.72
C LEU A 231 -21.10 -48.68 13.18
N SER A 232 -20.66 -49.51 12.23
CA SER A 232 -21.45 -50.64 11.71
C SER A 232 -21.66 -51.75 12.74
N HIS A 233 -20.84 -51.78 13.80
CA HIS A 233 -20.94 -52.72 14.91
C HIS A 233 -21.60 -52.12 16.17
N GLU A 234 -21.97 -50.85 16.11
CA GLU A 234 -22.57 -50.13 17.23
C GLU A 234 -24.11 -50.12 17.15
N THR A 235 -24.74 -49.94 18.31
CA THR A 235 -26.18 -49.75 18.43
C THR A 235 -26.48 -48.54 19.30
N ASP A 236 -27.63 -47.93 19.06
CA ASP A 236 -28.15 -46.90 19.94
C ASP A 236 -28.66 -47.47 21.28
N ALA A 237 -29.14 -46.59 22.16
CA ALA A 237 -29.65 -46.95 23.49
C ALA A 237 -30.84 -47.92 23.47
N ALA A 238 -31.61 -47.95 22.38
CA ALA A 238 -32.73 -48.88 22.19
C ALA A 238 -32.29 -50.22 21.57
N GLY A 239 -31.00 -50.38 21.26
CA GLY A 239 -30.43 -51.57 20.63
C GLY A 239 -30.65 -51.63 19.12
N ARG A 240 -31.02 -50.52 18.47
CA ARG A 240 -31.13 -50.45 17.00
C ARG A 240 -29.73 -50.31 16.40
N PRO A 241 -29.39 -51.08 15.35
CA PRO A 241 -28.16 -50.82 14.60
C PRO A 241 -28.30 -49.50 13.83
N PHE A 242 -27.19 -48.79 13.64
CA PHE A 242 -27.21 -47.52 12.91
C PHE A 242 -27.35 -47.70 11.39
N GLU A 243 -28.28 -46.99 10.79
CA GLU A 243 -28.26 -46.68 9.36
C GLU A 243 -27.25 -45.55 9.11
N ILE A 244 -26.08 -45.89 8.54
CA ILE A 244 -25.03 -44.92 8.23
C ILE A 244 -25.29 -44.28 6.86
N VAL A 245 -25.65 -43.00 6.87
CA VAL A 245 -25.77 -42.15 5.68
C VAL A 245 -24.49 -41.35 5.52
N ARG A 246 -23.77 -41.60 4.43
CA ARG A 246 -22.48 -40.97 4.13
C ARG A 246 -22.68 -39.61 3.47
N LEU A 247 -22.15 -38.57 4.09
CA LEU A 247 -22.23 -37.19 3.63
C LEU A 247 -20.89 -36.81 2.97
N PRO A 248 -20.82 -36.69 1.63
CA PRO A 248 -19.57 -36.47 0.91
C PRO A 248 -18.87 -35.18 1.36
N ALA A 249 -17.57 -35.24 1.63
CA ALA A 249 -16.75 -34.05 1.81
C ALA A 249 -16.64 -33.25 0.50
N PRO A 250 -16.35 -31.93 0.55
CA PRO A 250 -16.05 -31.13 -0.64
C PRO A 250 -14.88 -31.71 -1.45
N SER A 251 -14.82 -31.42 -2.75
CA SER A 251 -13.71 -31.88 -3.61
C SER A 251 -12.39 -31.18 -3.32
N THR A 252 -12.41 -30.04 -2.62
CA THR A 252 -11.21 -29.35 -2.14
C THR A 252 -10.49 -30.20 -1.09
N LEU A 253 -9.24 -30.56 -1.36
CA LEU A 253 -8.44 -31.42 -0.48
C LEU A 253 -7.45 -30.63 0.39
N ARG A 254 -7.07 -29.42 -0.03
CA ARG A 254 -5.99 -28.63 0.58
C ARG A 254 -6.22 -27.14 0.43
N ASP A 255 -5.67 -26.38 1.38
CA ASP A 255 -5.53 -24.91 1.33
C ASP A 255 -4.07 -24.50 1.63
N ALA A 256 -3.84 -23.21 1.89
CA ALA A 256 -2.50 -22.67 2.19
C ALA A 256 -1.87 -23.24 3.47
N HIS A 257 -2.65 -23.87 4.35
CA HIS A 257 -2.20 -24.41 5.64
C HIS A 257 -2.08 -25.93 5.65
N GLY A 258 -2.53 -26.63 4.61
CA GLY A 258 -2.37 -28.07 4.50
C GLY A 258 -3.62 -28.76 3.98
N VAL A 259 -3.91 -29.96 4.50
CA VAL A 259 -5.16 -30.68 4.22
C VAL A 259 -6.33 -29.99 4.91
N VAL A 260 -7.53 -30.07 4.35
CA VAL A 260 -8.74 -29.46 4.94
C VAL A 260 -9.61 -30.53 5.64
N ASP A 261 -10.35 -30.14 6.67
CA ASP A 261 -11.33 -30.97 7.39
C ASP A 261 -12.77 -30.48 7.16
N TRP A 262 -13.02 -29.86 6.00
CA TRP A 262 -14.33 -29.30 5.67
C TRP A 262 -15.40 -30.38 5.66
N SER A 263 -16.44 -30.18 6.46
CA SER A 263 -17.47 -31.18 6.70
C SER A 263 -18.87 -30.57 6.72
N TYR A 264 -19.73 -31.04 5.82
CA TYR A 264 -21.16 -30.69 5.80
C TYR A 264 -21.93 -31.30 6.99
N VAL A 265 -21.32 -32.22 7.74
CA VAL A 265 -21.90 -32.79 8.97
C VAL A 265 -22.07 -31.71 10.02
N ASN A 266 -21.26 -30.65 9.96
CA ASN A 266 -21.38 -29.48 10.81
C ASN A 266 -22.51 -28.56 10.30
N HIS A 267 -23.76 -28.92 10.56
CA HIS A 267 -24.94 -28.11 10.23
C HIS A 267 -25.75 -27.81 11.49
N LEU A 268 -26.61 -26.79 11.42
CA LEU A 268 -27.52 -26.41 12.50
C LEU A 268 -28.98 -26.73 12.14
N VAL A 269 -29.66 -27.42 13.05
CA VAL A 269 -31.03 -27.91 12.85
C VAL A 269 -32.00 -27.00 13.63
N VAL A 270 -32.76 -26.17 12.92
CA VAL A 270 -33.68 -25.13 13.48
C VAL A 270 -35.13 -25.47 13.14
N ASN A 271 -36.13 -24.95 13.86
CA ASN A 271 -37.53 -25.41 13.77
C ASN A 271 -38.01 -25.80 12.35
N GLY A 272 -38.01 -24.86 11.41
CA GLY A 272 -38.43 -25.09 10.02
C GLY A 272 -37.30 -25.34 9.01
N GLY A 273 -36.05 -25.44 9.45
CA GLY A 273 -34.88 -25.35 8.57
C GLY A 273 -33.66 -26.15 9.01
N VAL A 274 -32.72 -26.28 8.08
CA VAL A 274 -31.36 -26.79 8.33
C VAL A 274 -30.38 -25.80 7.72
N ILE A 275 -29.55 -25.19 8.55
CA ILE A 275 -28.50 -24.27 8.10
C ILE A 275 -27.23 -25.09 7.86
N ALA A 276 -26.92 -25.33 6.60
CA ALA A 276 -25.80 -26.14 6.16
C ALA A 276 -24.63 -25.24 5.73
N CYS A 277 -23.39 -25.69 5.92
CA CYS A 277 -22.22 -25.05 5.34
C CYS A 277 -22.28 -25.13 3.80
N GLY A 278 -21.93 -24.03 3.13
CA GLY A 278 -21.55 -24.00 1.71
C GLY A 278 -20.04 -23.94 1.60
N PHE A 279 -19.44 -24.79 0.77
CA PHE A 279 -17.99 -24.83 0.56
C PHE A 279 -17.55 -24.37 -0.84
N GLY A 280 -18.39 -23.64 -1.57
CA GLY A 280 -18.09 -23.16 -2.92
C GLY A 280 -17.94 -24.26 -3.97
N ASP A 281 -18.26 -25.51 -3.64
CA ASP A 281 -18.28 -26.66 -4.53
C ASP A 281 -19.72 -26.95 -4.91
N GLU A 282 -20.19 -26.35 -6.02
CA GLU A 282 -21.61 -26.39 -6.40
C GLU A 282 -22.20 -27.81 -6.41
N ARG A 283 -21.39 -28.82 -6.77
CA ARG A 283 -21.82 -30.21 -6.82
C ARG A 283 -21.88 -30.82 -5.43
N ALA A 284 -20.80 -30.71 -4.65
CA ALA A 284 -20.79 -31.26 -3.29
C ALA A 284 -21.81 -30.54 -2.38
N ASP A 285 -21.96 -29.23 -2.52
CA ASP A 285 -22.96 -28.42 -1.80
C ASP A 285 -24.38 -28.88 -2.15
N ALA A 286 -24.66 -29.15 -3.43
CA ALA A 286 -25.96 -29.64 -3.87
C ALA A 286 -26.26 -31.06 -3.36
N ASP A 287 -25.27 -31.96 -3.43
CA ASP A 287 -25.39 -33.33 -2.94
C ASP A 287 -25.61 -33.33 -1.41
N ALA A 288 -24.85 -32.52 -0.67
CA ALA A 288 -25.01 -32.36 0.77
C ALA A 288 -26.41 -31.81 1.13
N ARG A 289 -26.89 -30.77 0.44
CA ARG A 289 -28.26 -30.25 0.65
C ARG A 289 -29.33 -31.31 0.41
N ALA A 290 -29.18 -32.13 -0.63
CA ALA A 290 -30.14 -33.19 -0.93
C ALA A 290 -30.18 -34.25 0.17
N ILE A 291 -29.01 -34.70 0.64
CA ILE A 291 -28.90 -35.69 1.73
C ILE A 291 -29.45 -35.10 3.03
N LEU A 292 -29.12 -33.86 3.38
CA LEU A 292 -29.64 -33.19 4.58
C LEU A 292 -31.16 -33.01 4.51
N ALA A 293 -31.72 -32.69 3.34
CA ALA A 293 -33.17 -32.56 3.17
C ALA A 293 -33.90 -33.90 3.39
N GLU A 294 -33.27 -35.02 2.98
CA GLU A 294 -33.79 -36.36 3.24
C GLU A 294 -33.63 -36.78 4.71
N ALA A 295 -32.52 -36.37 5.33
CA ALA A 295 -32.24 -36.65 6.74
C ALA A 295 -33.20 -35.92 7.69
N TYR A 296 -33.68 -34.74 7.30
CA TYR A 296 -34.56 -33.90 8.10
C TYR A 296 -35.88 -33.60 7.38
N PRO A 297 -36.80 -34.59 7.27
CA PRO A 297 -38.05 -34.42 6.55
C PRO A 297 -38.88 -33.28 7.15
N GLY A 298 -39.42 -32.43 6.27
CA GLY A 298 -40.23 -31.27 6.66
C GLY A 298 -39.46 -29.98 6.96
N ARG A 299 -38.11 -30.00 6.88
CA ARG A 299 -37.27 -28.80 7.04
C ARG A 299 -36.69 -28.35 5.70
N ARG A 300 -36.56 -27.03 5.52
CA ARG A 300 -35.88 -26.44 4.36
C ARG A 300 -34.38 -26.30 4.63
N VAL A 301 -33.56 -26.89 3.77
CA VAL A 301 -32.10 -26.72 3.85
C VAL A 301 -31.70 -25.39 3.21
N VAL A 302 -30.94 -24.59 3.94
CA VAL A 302 -30.35 -23.32 3.49
C VAL A 302 -28.84 -23.43 3.65
N SER A 303 -28.10 -23.24 2.55
CA SER A 303 -26.64 -23.17 2.61
C SER A 303 -26.20 -21.75 2.96
N VAL A 304 -25.26 -21.63 3.89
CA VAL A 304 -24.53 -20.39 4.18
C VAL A 304 -23.06 -20.63 3.85
N GLU A 305 -22.50 -19.79 2.97
CA GLU A 305 -21.13 -19.95 2.50
C GLU A 305 -20.12 -19.78 3.65
N SER A 306 -19.20 -20.73 3.77
CA SER A 306 -18.10 -20.67 4.73
C SER A 306 -16.98 -19.76 4.20
N PRO A 307 -16.41 -18.86 5.04
CA PRO A 307 -15.21 -18.08 4.70
C PRO A 307 -14.05 -18.92 4.15
N ALA A 308 -13.90 -20.16 4.65
CA ALA A 308 -12.83 -21.05 4.21
C ALA A 308 -12.94 -21.45 2.73
N ALA A 309 -14.11 -21.26 2.13
CA ALA A 309 -14.53 -21.96 0.93
C ALA A 309 -15.17 -21.06 -0.13
N LEU A 310 -15.37 -19.79 0.20
CA LEU A 310 -15.50 -18.76 -0.80
C LEU A 310 -14.24 -18.85 -1.70
N PRO A 311 -14.35 -19.01 -3.04
CA PRO A 311 -13.28 -18.53 -3.89
C PRO A 311 -13.14 -17.07 -3.49
N ARG A 312 -12.05 -16.72 -2.79
CA ARG A 312 -11.83 -15.39 -2.18
C ARG A 312 -12.51 -14.38 -3.08
N ARG A 313 -13.69 -13.90 -2.66
CA ARG A 313 -14.43 -12.95 -3.49
C ARG A 313 -13.41 -11.86 -3.74
N VAL A 314 -13.13 -11.57 -5.00
CA VAL A 314 -12.27 -10.44 -5.41
C VAL A 314 -12.80 -9.24 -4.63
N GLY A 315 -12.14 -8.95 -3.52
CA GLY A 315 -12.54 -7.91 -2.60
C GLY A 315 -11.94 -6.63 -3.11
N MET A 316 -12.60 -5.51 -2.85
CA MET A 316 -11.87 -4.25 -2.77
C MET A 316 -10.86 -4.42 -1.63
N ILE A 317 -9.60 -4.69 -1.99
CA ILE A 317 -8.52 -4.54 -1.04
C ILE A 317 -8.39 -3.05 -0.75
N ASP A 318 -8.08 -2.71 0.49
CA ASP A 318 -7.74 -1.34 0.80
C ASP A 318 -6.39 -0.99 0.15
N VAL A 319 -6.42 -0.04 -0.76
CA VAL A 319 -5.25 0.43 -1.50
C VAL A 319 -4.51 1.56 -0.79
N VAL A 320 -5.04 2.07 0.33
CA VAL A 320 -4.45 3.18 1.08
C VAL A 320 -3.23 2.71 1.84
N GLU A 321 -2.08 3.33 1.54
CA GLU A 321 -0.77 2.98 2.10
C GLU A 321 -0.30 1.54 1.83
N ALA A 322 -1.00 0.79 0.97
CA ALA A 322 -0.53 -0.52 0.51
C ALA A 322 0.75 -0.36 -0.33
N SER A 323 1.75 -1.20 -0.03
CA SER A 323 2.99 -1.35 -0.80
C SER A 323 2.79 -2.15 -2.07
N ILE A 324 3.68 -1.99 -3.06
CA ILE A 324 3.65 -2.76 -4.31
C ILE A 324 3.72 -4.26 -4.00
N ALA A 325 4.51 -4.68 -3.00
CA ALA A 325 4.62 -6.08 -2.59
C ALA A 325 3.29 -6.64 -2.04
N GLU A 326 2.57 -5.88 -1.24
CA GLU A 326 1.24 -6.29 -0.72
C GLU A 326 0.20 -6.37 -1.84
N LEU A 327 0.20 -5.40 -2.76
CA LEU A 327 -0.68 -5.40 -3.93
C LEU A 327 -0.38 -6.61 -4.83
N ARG A 328 0.90 -6.87 -5.13
CA ARG A 328 1.33 -8.04 -5.90
C ARG A 328 0.90 -9.33 -5.23
N SER A 329 1.17 -9.51 -3.94
CA SER A 329 0.73 -10.71 -3.21
C SER A 329 -0.79 -10.87 -3.25
N ALA A 330 -1.56 -9.77 -3.13
CA ALA A 330 -3.02 -9.85 -3.24
C ALA A 330 -3.49 -10.29 -4.64
N LEU A 331 -2.78 -9.89 -5.69
CA LEU A 331 -3.04 -10.29 -7.07
C LEU A 331 -2.66 -11.76 -7.33
N GLU A 332 -1.53 -12.22 -6.77
CA GLU A 332 -1.02 -13.59 -6.89
C GLU A 332 -1.89 -14.59 -6.12
N ASP A 333 -2.33 -14.23 -4.91
CA ASP A 333 -3.16 -15.08 -4.04
C ASP A 333 -4.67 -15.03 -4.38
N GLY A 334 -5.04 -14.33 -5.46
CA GLY A 334 -6.43 -14.17 -5.91
C GLY A 334 -7.32 -13.35 -4.96
N ARG A 335 -6.76 -12.61 -4.00
CA ARG A 335 -7.51 -11.71 -3.09
C ARG A 335 -8.10 -10.51 -3.83
N THR A 336 -7.46 -10.09 -4.92
CA THR A 336 -7.92 -9.00 -5.77
C THR A 336 -7.55 -9.25 -7.25
N THR A 337 -7.99 -8.37 -8.13
CA THR A 337 -7.63 -8.34 -9.55
C THR A 337 -7.08 -6.96 -9.91
N SER A 338 -6.35 -6.85 -11.01
CA SER A 338 -5.87 -5.56 -11.52
C SER A 338 -7.04 -4.64 -11.85
N VAL A 339 -8.14 -5.16 -12.38
CA VAL A 339 -9.38 -4.37 -12.58
C VAL A 339 -9.88 -3.81 -11.25
N ALA A 340 -9.93 -4.63 -10.20
CA ALA A 340 -10.37 -4.19 -8.87
C ALA A 340 -9.41 -3.14 -8.27
N LEU A 341 -8.09 -3.27 -8.46
CA LEU A 341 -7.13 -2.24 -8.05
C LEU A 341 -7.36 -0.92 -8.79
N VAL A 342 -7.51 -0.97 -10.11
CA VAL A 342 -7.79 0.23 -10.92
C VAL A 342 -9.09 0.88 -10.45
N ASP A 343 -10.15 0.10 -10.22
CA ASP A 343 -11.42 0.63 -9.75
C ASP A 343 -11.33 1.25 -8.35
N ALA A 344 -10.57 0.64 -7.43
CA ALA A 344 -10.33 1.19 -6.09
C ALA A 344 -9.59 2.53 -6.16
N TYR A 345 -8.56 2.65 -6.99
CA TYR A 345 -7.84 3.92 -7.18
C TYR A 345 -8.70 4.98 -7.87
N LEU A 346 -9.45 4.63 -8.92
CA LEU A 346 -10.36 5.55 -9.60
C LEU A 346 -11.47 6.05 -8.67
N ALA A 347 -11.96 5.21 -7.76
CA ALA A 347 -12.92 5.62 -6.74
C ALA A 347 -12.33 6.70 -5.81
N ARG A 348 -11.06 6.56 -5.41
CA ARG A 348 -10.36 7.58 -4.60
C ARG A 348 -10.17 8.88 -5.35
N ILE A 349 -9.76 8.83 -6.62
CA ILE A 349 -9.63 10.01 -7.48
C ILE A 349 -10.98 10.73 -7.60
N ALA A 350 -12.06 9.98 -7.86
CA ALA A 350 -13.40 10.55 -7.94
C ALA A 350 -13.88 11.19 -6.62
N ALA A 351 -13.51 10.63 -5.47
CA ALA A 351 -13.94 11.10 -4.16
C ALA A 351 -13.16 12.32 -3.65
N TYR A 352 -11.88 12.44 -4.01
CA TYR A 352 -10.98 13.43 -3.40
C TYR A 352 -10.32 14.40 -4.39
N ASP A 353 -10.16 14.01 -5.65
CA ASP A 353 -9.39 14.78 -6.63
C ASP A 353 -10.28 15.67 -7.50
N ALA A 354 -11.44 15.12 -7.89
CA ALA A 354 -12.32 15.72 -8.87
C ALA A 354 -12.88 17.10 -8.43
N PRO A 355 -13.16 17.99 -9.39
CA PRO A 355 -13.84 19.25 -9.11
C PRO A 355 -15.17 19.03 -8.39
N GLY A 356 -15.48 19.86 -7.39
CA GLY A 356 -16.73 19.77 -6.63
C GLY A 356 -16.71 18.77 -5.47
N THR A 357 -15.63 18.00 -5.30
CA THR A 357 -15.39 17.24 -4.06
C THR A 357 -14.96 18.18 -2.91
N PRO A 358 -15.10 17.77 -1.64
CA PRO A 358 -14.68 18.60 -0.50
C PRO A 358 -13.19 18.97 -0.49
N THR A 359 -12.35 18.13 -1.09
CA THR A 359 -10.89 18.34 -1.14
C THR A 359 -10.41 18.96 -2.45
N ALA A 360 -10.99 18.57 -3.58
CA ALA A 360 -10.67 19.05 -4.93
C ALA A 360 -9.15 19.16 -5.17
N LEU A 361 -8.42 18.07 -4.91
CA LEU A 361 -6.95 18.08 -4.92
C LEU A 361 -6.35 18.33 -6.31
N ASN A 362 -7.08 18.07 -7.40
CA ASN A 362 -6.71 18.41 -8.77
C ASN A 362 -5.30 17.91 -9.19
N ALA A 363 -4.95 16.71 -8.74
CA ALA A 363 -3.67 16.06 -8.96
C ALA A 363 -3.63 15.24 -10.26
N VAL A 364 -4.72 14.56 -10.63
CA VAL A 364 -4.83 13.74 -11.85
C VAL A 364 -5.71 14.47 -12.87
N ILE A 365 -5.10 14.89 -13.98
CA ILE A 365 -5.67 15.86 -14.91
C ILE A 365 -6.08 15.27 -16.27
N VAL A 366 -5.46 14.15 -16.67
CA VAL A 366 -5.77 13.44 -17.92
C VAL A 366 -5.93 11.97 -17.57
N ALA A 367 -7.16 11.47 -17.60
CA ALA A 367 -7.41 10.05 -17.34
C ALA A 367 -6.98 9.19 -18.54
N ASN A 368 -6.45 8.00 -18.28
CA ASN A 368 -6.27 6.98 -19.30
C ASN A 368 -7.60 6.22 -19.50
N PRO A 369 -8.32 6.40 -20.64
CA PRO A 369 -9.58 5.69 -20.87
C PRO A 369 -9.38 4.17 -21.00
N ASP A 370 -8.17 3.72 -21.34
CA ASP A 370 -7.85 2.30 -21.55
C ASP A 370 -7.40 1.60 -20.26
N ALA A 371 -7.25 2.30 -19.13
CA ALA A 371 -6.70 1.73 -17.89
C ALA A 371 -7.42 0.44 -17.43
N ARG A 372 -8.76 0.40 -17.52
CA ARG A 372 -9.55 -0.80 -17.20
C ARG A 372 -9.33 -1.94 -18.20
N ALA A 373 -9.17 -1.63 -19.49
CA ALA A 373 -8.91 -2.62 -20.51
C ALA A 373 -7.49 -3.21 -20.37
N GLU A 374 -6.50 -2.37 -20.08
CA GLU A 374 -5.13 -2.79 -19.75
C GLU A 374 -5.12 -3.69 -18.51
N ALA A 375 -5.90 -3.35 -17.48
CA ALA A 375 -6.08 -4.15 -16.28
C ALA A 375 -6.70 -5.53 -16.56
N ALA A 376 -7.77 -5.58 -17.35
CA ALA A 376 -8.40 -6.83 -17.76
C ALA A 376 -7.42 -7.71 -18.57
N ALA A 377 -6.60 -7.10 -19.42
CA ALA A 377 -5.56 -7.83 -20.16
C ALA A 377 -4.45 -8.36 -19.24
N SER A 378 -4.11 -7.63 -18.17
CA SER A 378 -3.20 -8.08 -17.10
C SER A 378 -3.78 -9.29 -16.36
N ASP A 379 -5.03 -9.20 -15.90
CA ASP A 379 -5.70 -10.30 -15.22
C ASP A 379 -5.79 -11.56 -16.09
N ALA A 380 -6.08 -11.39 -17.39
CA ALA A 380 -6.10 -12.50 -18.34
C ALA A 380 -4.71 -13.15 -18.52
N ARG A 381 -3.61 -12.36 -18.51
CA ARG A 381 -2.24 -12.91 -18.53
C ARG A 381 -1.95 -13.66 -17.23
N ARG A 382 -2.31 -13.10 -16.08
CA ARG A 382 -2.11 -13.73 -14.77
C ARG A 382 -2.85 -15.07 -14.68
N ALA A 383 -4.09 -15.14 -15.14
CA ALA A 383 -4.88 -16.38 -15.17
C ALA A 383 -4.25 -17.48 -16.05
N ARG A 384 -3.43 -17.13 -17.04
CA ARG A 384 -2.67 -18.08 -17.88
C ARG A 384 -1.27 -18.42 -17.32
N GLY A 385 -0.87 -17.84 -16.20
CA GLY A 385 0.50 -17.98 -15.67
C GLY A 385 1.55 -17.22 -16.49
N GLU A 386 1.14 -16.20 -17.25
CA GLU A 386 1.98 -15.42 -18.18
C GLU A 386 2.30 -14.00 -17.66
N GLY A 387 2.36 -13.81 -16.33
CA GLY A 387 2.69 -12.52 -15.73
C GLY A 387 4.08 -12.01 -16.14
N ARG A 388 4.25 -10.70 -16.33
CA ARG A 388 5.47 -10.10 -16.90
C ARG A 388 6.52 -9.67 -15.87
N GLY A 389 6.24 -9.84 -14.58
CA GLY A 389 7.18 -9.55 -13.49
C GLY A 389 6.52 -8.86 -12.30
N PRO A 390 7.33 -8.24 -11.41
CA PRO A 390 6.88 -7.70 -10.13
C PRO A 390 5.83 -6.58 -10.21
N LEU A 391 5.74 -5.88 -11.35
CA LEU A 391 4.79 -4.78 -11.60
C LEU A 391 3.59 -5.19 -12.46
N GLU A 392 3.40 -6.48 -12.77
CA GLU A 392 2.27 -6.95 -13.58
C GLU A 392 0.94 -6.57 -12.94
N GLY A 393 0.24 -5.63 -13.57
CA GLY A 393 -1.07 -5.20 -13.14
C GLY A 393 -1.09 -4.17 -12.01
N ILE A 394 0.05 -3.54 -11.71
CA ILE A 394 0.19 -2.49 -10.71
C ILE A 394 -0.13 -1.12 -11.31
N PRO A 395 -1.10 -0.36 -10.78
CA PRO A 395 -1.46 0.96 -11.29
C PRO A 395 -0.49 2.08 -10.85
N TYR A 396 -0.18 3.01 -11.76
CA TYR A 396 0.67 4.18 -11.51
C TYR A 396 0.16 5.45 -12.20
N THR A 397 0.70 6.61 -11.83
CA THR A 397 0.49 7.88 -12.54
C THR A 397 1.80 8.43 -13.10
N ALA A 398 1.73 9.24 -14.17
CA ALA A 398 2.89 9.93 -14.73
C ALA A 398 2.66 11.45 -14.73
N LYS A 399 3.72 12.25 -14.72
CA LYS A 399 3.62 13.71 -14.91
C LYS A 399 3.20 14.02 -16.35
N ASP A 400 2.48 15.11 -16.58
CA ASP A 400 2.04 15.53 -17.93
C ASP A 400 3.19 15.90 -18.91
N SER A 401 4.45 15.85 -18.43
CA SER A 401 5.64 15.93 -19.27
C SER A 401 5.99 14.61 -19.98
N TYR A 402 5.44 13.48 -19.55
CA TYR A 402 5.72 12.17 -20.16
C TYR A 402 4.81 11.92 -21.38
N LEU A 403 5.39 11.50 -22.49
CA LEU A 403 4.61 10.93 -23.59
C LEU A 403 4.02 9.57 -23.16
N VAL A 404 2.68 9.50 -23.09
CA VAL A 404 1.93 8.24 -22.95
C VAL A 404 1.06 8.10 -24.17
N ARG A 405 1.38 7.14 -25.03
CA ARG A 405 0.79 7.00 -26.37
C ARG A 405 -0.74 7.07 -26.33
N GLY A 406 -1.30 7.99 -27.12
CA GLY A 406 -2.74 8.20 -27.26
C GLY A 406 -3.34 9.21 -26.26
N LEU A 407 -2.62 9.60 -25.21
CA LEU A 407 -3.02 10.68 -24.32
C LEU A 407 -2.46 12.02 -24.81
N THR A 408 -3.06 13.12 -24.37
CA THR A 408 -2.49 14.45 -24.53
C THR A 408 -1.22 14.60 -23.69
N ALA A 409 -0.22 15.32 -24.17
CA ALA A 409 1.02 15.60 -23.43
C ALA A 409 1.29 17.11 -23.45
N ALA A 410 0.55 17.86 -22.62
CA ALA A 410 0.52 19.31 -22.71
C ALA A 410 1.63 20.00 -21.91
N ALA A 411 2.36 19.26 -21.07
CA ALA A 411 3.26 19.81 -20.06
C ALA A 411 2.62 20.96 -19.25
N GLY A 412 1.33 20.85 -18.93
CA GLY A 412 0.56 21.90 -18.24
C GLY A 412 0.35 23.21 -19.02
N SER A 413 0.81 23.30 -20.27
CA SER A 413 0.77 24.52 -21.07
C SER A 413 -0.51 24.65 -21.91
N PRO A 414 -1.15 25.83 -21.94
CA PRO A 414 -2.24 26.10 -22.87
C PRO A 414 -1.87 26.04 -24.35
N ALA A 415 -0.58 26.14 -24.70
CA ALA A 415 -0.12 26.04 -26.09
C ALA A 415 -0.14 24.59 -26.63
N PHE A 416 -0.02 23.61 -25.74
CA PHE A 416 0.11 22.19 -26.08
C PHE A 416 -1.07 21.35 -25.58
N ALA A 417 -2.18 21.99 -25.16
CA ALA A 417 -3.36 21.32 -24.60
C ALA A 417 -3.93 20.19 -25.48
N ASP A 418 -3.80 20.34 -26.81
CA ASP A 418 -4.29 19.39 -27.80
C ASP A 418 -3.18 18.50 -28.40
N LEU A 419 -1.92 18.62 -27.95
CA LEU A 419 -0.81 17.81 -28.46
C LEU A 419 -0.99 16.36 -28.00
N VAL A 420 -1.03 15.42 -28.94
CA VAL A 420 -1.20 13.99 -28.64
C VAL A 420 0.15 13.25 -28.73
N ALA A 421 0.40 12.39 -27.75
CA ALA A 421 1.56 11.52 -27.74
C ALA A 421 1.41 10.40 -28.78
N GLN A 422 2.32 10.33 -29.74
CA GLN A 422 2.30 9.35 -30.82
C GLN A 422 3.07 8.06 -30.46
N ARG A 423 3.86 8.13 -29.39
CA ARG A 423 4.69 7.05 -28.83
C ARG A 423 4.73 7.19 -27.31
N ASP A 424 5.23 6.15 -26.64
CA ASP A 424 5.50 6.21 -25.21
C ASP A 424 6.91 6.81 -24.97
N ALA A 425 7.12 7.48 -23.84
CA ALA A 425 8.45 7.79 -23.33
C ALA A 425 9.17 6.49 -22.92
N PHE A 426 10.50 6.50 -22.85
CA PHE A 426 11.28 5.29 -22.51
C PHE A 426 10.80 4.65 -21.19
N THR A 427 10.62 5.45 -20.13
CA THR A 427 10.13 4.95 -18.84
C THR A 427 8.74 4.30 -18.95
N ILE A 428 7.85 4.87 -19.77
CA ILE A 428 6.50 4.34 -20.01
C ILE A 428 6.56 3.05 -20.83
N GLU A 429 7.44 2.95 -21.84
CA GLU A 429 7.70 1.72 -22.60
C GLU A 429 8.14 0.59 -21.66
N ARG A 430 9.08 0.87 -20.74
CA ARG A 430 9.58 -0.09 -19.74
C ARG A 430 8.48 -0.58 -18.81
N LEU A 431 7.66 0.33 -18.28
CA LEU A 431 6.55 0.01 -17.38
C LEU A 431 5.45 -0.79 -18.08
N ARG A 432 5.06 -0.39 -19.30
CA ARG A 432 4.06 -1.11 -20.10
C ARG A 432 4.56 -2.52 -20.46
N ALA A 433 5.85 -2.66 -20.78
CA ALA A 433 6.46 -3.96 -21.02
C ALA A 433 6.48 -4.85 -19.77
N ALA A 434 6.57 -4.27 -18.58
CA ALA A 434 6.46 -4.98 -17.29
C ALA A 434 5.01 -5.24 -16.82
N GLY A 435 4.01 -4.78 -17.60
CA GLY A 435 2.60 -4.99 -17.30
C GLY A 435 1.98 -3.99 -16.32
N ALA A 436 2.69 -2.91 -15.95
CA ALA A 436 2.14 -1.84 -15.13
C ALA A 436 1.10 -1.01 -15.90
N ILE A 437 0.14 -0.41 -15.19
CA ILE A 437 -1.03 0.25 -15.79
C ILE A 437 -0.99 1.74 -15.48
N CYS A 438 -0.92 2.59 -16.51
CA CYS A 438 -0.99 4.04 -16.31
C CYS A 438 -2.45 4.44 -16.09
N LEU A 439 -2.79 5.02 -14.93
CA LEU A 439 -4.14 5.54 -14.66
C LEU A 439 -4.39 6.88 -15.33
N GLY A 440 -3.33 7.66 -15.58
CA GLY A 440 -3.43 8.99 -16.14
C GLY A 440 -2.22 9.87 -15.87
N LEU A 441 -2.29 11.10 -16.36
CA LEU A 441 -1.27 12.13 -16.19
C LEU A 441 -1.61 13.07 -15.03
N THR A 442 -0.58 13.59 -14.39
CA THR A 442 -0.65 14.41 -13.18
C THR A 442 -0.25 15.87 -13.43
N ASN A 443 -0.85 16.75 -12.63
CA ASN A 443 -0.80 18.20 -12.79
C ASN A 443 0.62 18.76 -12.63
N MET A 444 0.88 19.86 -13.34
CA MET A 444 2.13 20.61 -13.35
C MET A 444 1.91 22.04 -13.90
N PRO A 445 2.76 23.03 -13.55
CA PRO A 445 2.78 24.32 -14.22
C PRO A 445 3.25 24.17 -15.68
N PRO A 446 2.97 25.17 -16.54
CA PRO A 446 3.40 25.15 -17.93
C PRO A 446 4.89 24.90 -18.11
N MET A 447 5.22 23.92 -18.96
CA MET A 447 6.57 23.51 -19.35
C MET A 447 7.49 23.09 -18.20
N ALA A 448 6.91 22.74 -17.03
CA ALA A 448 7.66 22.54 -15.79
C ALA A 448 8.46 23.76 -15.32
N ASN A 449 8.30 24.94 -15.94
CA ASN A 449 9.10 26.14 -15.67
C ASN A 449 8.61 26.89 -14.43
N GLY A 450 8.55 26.21 -13.30
CA GLY A 450 8.08 26.76 -12.04
C GLY A 450 7.75 25.70 -11.01
N GLY A 451 6.79 25.99 -10.14
CA GLY A 451 6.34 25.05 -9.11
C GLY A 451 4.84 25.00 -8.94
N MET A 452 4.25 26.09 -8.45
CA MET A 452 2.83 26.12 -8.05
C MET A 452 2.00 27.17 -8.83
N GLN A 453 2.58 27.76 -9.87
CA GLN A 453 1.84 28.52 -10.87
C GLN A 453 0.79 27.64 -11.54
N ARG A 454 -0.32 28.24 -11.94
CA ARG A 454 -1.43 27.51 -12.57
C ARG A 454 -1.24 27.42 -14.07
N GLY A 455 -1.34 26.21 -14.60
CA GLY A 455 -1.35 25.93 -16.04
C GLY A 455 -2.75 25.77 -16.61
N VAL A 456 -2.86 25.11 -17.76
CA VAL A 456 -4.15 24.80 -18.42
C VAL A 456 -5.07 23.96 -17.53
N TYR A 457 -4.50 23.21 -16.59
CA TYR A 457 -5.24 22.37 -15.64
C TYR A 457 -5.27 22.94 -14.21
N GLY A 458 -4.93 24.22 -14.01
CA GLY A 458 -4.80 24.80 -12.67
C GLY A 458 -3.51 24.35 -11.97
N ARG A 459 -3.61 23.97 -10.68
CA ARG A 459 -2.53 23.37 -9.87
C ARG A 459 -3.10 22.30 -8.94
N ALA A 460 -2.26 21.38 -8.45
CA ALA A 460 -2.65 20.45 -7.39
C ALA A 460 -2.63 21.12 -6.00
N GLU A 461 -3.41 20.60 -5.05
CA GLU A 461 -3.46 21.07 -3.67
C GLU A 461 -2.98 20.00 -2.69
N SER A 462 -2.50 20.40 -1.50
CA SER A 462 -1.85 19.48 -0.55
C SER A 462 -2.86 18.51 0.09
N PRO A 463 -2.59 17.19 0.12
CA PRO A 463 -3.45 16.23 0.80
C PRO A 463 -3.24 16.25 2.33
N TYR A 464 -2.22 16.94 2.82
CA TYR A 464 -1.92 17.06 4.26
C TYR A 464 -2.64 18.23 4.92
N ASP A 465 -2.56 19.41 4.31
CA ASP A 465 -3.08 20.65 4.88
C ASP A 465 -3.46 21.62 3.75
N ALA A 466 -4.68 22.16 3.78
CA ALA A 466 -5.20 23.00 2.69
C ALA A 466 -4.58 24.40 2.65
N ASP A 467 -3.93 24.80 3.73
CA ASP A 467 -3.42 26.13 3.98
C ASP A 467 -1.96 26.29 3.53
N HIS A 468 -1.32 25.19 3.09
CA HIS A 468 0.06 25.14 2.62
C HIS A 468 0.15 24.50 1.24
N LEU A 469 1.17 24.89 0.48
CA LEU A 469 1.40 24.33 -0.85
C LEU A 469 1.85 22.87 -0.78
N THR A 470 1.55 22.11 -1.83
CA THR A 470 1.99 20.72 -2.00
C THR A 470 3.42 20.61 -2.57
N ALA A 471 4.05 21.74 -2.92
CA ALA A 471 5.43 21.79 -3.40
C ALA A 471 6.01 23.23 -3.26
N PRO A 472 7.34 23.41 -3.35
CA PRO A 472 7.95 24.72 -3.46
C PRO A 472 7.39 25.52 -4.65
N PHE A 473 7.14 26.81 -4.46
CA PHE A 473 6.47 27.64 -5.47
C PHE A 473 7.34 27.92 -6.70
N GLY A 474 8.64 28.16 -6.49
CA GLY A 474 9.59 28.50 -7.54
C GLY A 474 10.12 27.29 -8.33
N SER A 475 10.25 26.11 -7.69
CA SER A 475 10.55 24.85 -8.39
C SER A 475 9.95 23.62 -7.70
N GLY A 476 8.79 23.21 -8.19
CA GLY A 476 7.94 22.19 -7.59
C GLY A 476 6.98 21.55 -8.59
N SER A 477 7.37 21.52 -9.87
CA SER A 477 6.43 21.28 -10.97
C SER A 477 5.80 19.89 -10.98
N SER A 478 6.35 18.88 -10.30
CA SER A 478 5.70 17.57 -10.15
C SER A 478 4.66 17.57 -9.00
N ASN A 479 3.92 18.68 -8.83
CA ASN A 479 2.98 18.88 -7.72
C ASN A 479 1.81 17.88 -7.73
N GLY A 480 1.29 17.53 -8.90
CA GLY A 480 0.26 16.50 -9.05
C GLY A 480 0.80 15.10 -8.73
N SER A 481 2.01 14.78 -9.18
CA SER A 481 2.67 13.50 -8.88
C SER A 481 2.87 13.32 -7.37
N GLY A 482 3.39 14.34 -6.68
CA GLY A 482 3.54 14.32 -5.22
C GLY A 482 2.22 14.10 -4.48
N THR A 483 1.19 14.85 -4.87
CA THR A 483 -0.15 14.75 -4.27
C THR A 483 -0.80 13.39 -4.52
N ALA A 484 -0.79 12.92 -5.77
CA ALA A 484 -1.44 11.67 -6.16
C ALA A 484 -0.81 10.44 -5.51
N THR A 485 0.53 10.37 -5.43
CA THR A 485 1.21 9.26 -4.77
C THR A 485 0.96 9.26 -3.26
N ALA A 486 0.97 10.43 -2.61
CA ALA A 486 0.73 10.53 -1.18
C ALA A 486 -0.72 10.26 -0.79
N ALA A 487 -1.68 10.68 -1.62
CA ALA A 487 -3.10 10.40 -1.43
C ALA A 487 -3.50 8.96 -1.83
N SER A 488 -2.54 8.10 -2.18
CA SER A 488 -2.80 6.73 -2.67
C SER A 488 -3.82 6.72 -3.82
N PHE A 489 -3.66 7.62 -4.80
CA PHE A 489 -4.42 7.59 -6.06
C PHE A 489 -3.82 6.61 -7.08
N ALA A 490 -2.63 6.10 -6.81
CA ALA A 490 -2.01 4.97 -7.48
C ALA A 490 -0.97 4.32 -6.55
N ALA A 491 -0.39 3.19 -6.96
CA ALA A 491 0.65 2.51 -6.19
C ALA A 491 1.92 3.37 -6.11
N PHE A 492 2.33 3.98 -7.23
CA PHE A 492 3.45 4.92 -7.32
C PHE A 492 3.18 6.01 -8.37
N GLY A 493 4.03 7.04 -8.43
CA GLY A 493 3.98 8.11 -9.43
C GLY A 493 5.32 8.33 -10.11
N LEU A 494 5.30 8.98 -11.27
CA LEU A 494 6.50 9.49 -11.95
C LEU A 494 6.45 11.01 -11.98
N GLY A 495 7.54 11.64 -11.54
CA GLY A 495 7.84 13.07 -11.66
C GLY A 495 9.06 13.31 -12.53
N GLU A 496 9.50 14.55 -12.60
CA GLU A 496 10.67 14.97 -13.37
C GLU A 496 11.31 16.20 -12.72
N GLU A 497 12.63 16.32 -12.75
CA GLU A 497 13.38 17.38 -12.07
C GLU A 497 14.40 18.09 -12.95
N THR A 498 14.27 19.42 -13.02
CA THR A 498 15.25 20.36 -13.60
C THR A 498 16.03 21.11 -12.52
N TRP A 499 15.36 21.69 -11.50
CA TRP A 499 16.04 22.25 -10.31
C TRP A 499 15.69 21.47 -9.04
N SER A 500 14.43 21.50 -8.60
CA SER A 500 13.95 20.70 -7.46
C SER A 500 12.54 20.13 -7.62
N SER A 501 12.06 20.04 -8.86
CA SER A 501 10.70 19.62 -9.19
C SER A 501 10.36 18.15 -8.87
N GLY A 502 11.32 17.32 -8.43
CA GLY A 502 11.07 15.99 -7.85
C GLY A 502 11.15 16.03 -6.32
N ARG A 503 12.31 16.42 -5.77
CA ARG A 503 12.57 16.45 -4.32
C ARG A 503 11.64 17.39 -3.55
N GLY A 504 11.30 18.53 -4.14
CA GLY A 504 10.41 19.53 -3.53
C GLY A 504 9.02 18.95 -3.24
N PRO A 505 8.27 18.50 -4.27
CA PRO A 505 6.99 17.82 -4.09
C PRO A 505 7.09 16.58 -3.20
N ALA A 506 8.15 15.77 -3.32
CA ALA A 506 8.33 14.58 -2.49
C ALA A 506 8.42 14.93 -0.99
N SER A 507 9.18 15.98 -0.65
CA SER A 507 9.32 16.49 0.72
C SER A 507 7.97 16.90 1.31
N HIS A 508 7.22 17.72 0.58
CA HIS A 508 5.91 18.27 1.01
C HIS A 508 4.78 17.23 1.06
N ASN A 509 5.04 16.00 0.59
CA ASN A 509 4.05 14.91 0.52
C ASN A 509 4.49 13.62 1.24
N ALA A 510 5.55 13.68 2.06
CA ALA A 510 6.11 12.54 2.79
C ALA A 510 6.43 11.34 1.88
N LEU A 511 7.09 11.58 0.75
CA LEU A 511 7.44 10.55 -0.23
C LEU A 511 8.92 10.23 -0.24
N CYS A 512 9.22 9.06 -0.79
CA CYS A 512 10.54 8.67 -1.24
C CYS A 512 10.70 9.09 -2.72
N ALA A 513 11.86 9.67 -3.05
CA ALA A 513 12.18 10.11 -4.40
C ALA A 513 13.66 9.91 -4.70
N TYR A 514 13.98 9.59 -5.95
CA TYR A 514 15.35 9.43 -6.41
C TYR A 514 15.60 10.27 -7.66
N THR A 515 16.59 11.15 -7.59
CA THR A 515 17.09 11.88 -8.75
C THR A 515 18.41 11.22 -9.19
N PRO A 516 18.44 10.55 -10.35
CA PRO A 516 19.61 9.78 -10.76
C PRO A 516 20.81 10.63 -11.13
N SER A 517 21.98 9.99 -11.16
CA SER A 517 23.13 10.46 -11.94
C SER A 517 22.79 10.56 -13.42
N ARG A 518 23.53 11.40 -14.15
CA ARG A 518 23.32 11.63 -15.59
C ARG A 518 23.31 10.32 -16.37
N GLY A 519 22.33 10.13 -17.25
CA GLY A 519 22.25 8.98 -18.16
C GLY A 519 21.81 7.64 -17.53
N VAL A 520 21.58 7.57 -16.20
CA VAL A 520 21.11 6.33 -15.56
C VAL A 520 19.66 6.00 -15.96
N ILE A 521 18.80 7.01 -16.09
CA ILE A 521 17.44 6.85 -16.63
C ILE A 521 17.33 7.74 -17.86
N SER A 522 16.97 7.15 -19.00
CA SER A 522 16.76 7.89 -20.25
C SER A 522 15.60 8.88 -20.08
N VAL A 523 15.81 10.09 -20.59
CA VAL A 523 14.78 11.16 -20.65
C VAL A 523 14.07 11.21 -22.01
N ARG A 524 14.27 10.20 -22.87
CA ARG A 524 13.62 10.14 -24.19
C ARG A 524 12.10 10.10 -24.03
N GLY A 525 11.42 11.05 -24.67
CA GLY A 525 9.97 11.19 -24.64
C GLY A 525 9.44 11.90 -23.38
N ASN A 526 10.32 12.50 -22.59
CA ASN A 526 9.95 13.53 -21.62
C ASN A 526 10.07 14.92 -22.25
N TRP A 527 9.12 15.80 -21.94
CA TRP A 527 9.19 17.21 -22.32
C TRP A 527 10.43 17.86 -21.68
N PRO A 528 11.39 18.37 -22.47
CA PRO A 528 12.58 19.02 -21.93
C PRO A 528 12.26 20.43 -21.41
N LEU A 529 13.04 20.88 -20.43
CA LEU A 529 13.07 22.27 -19.96
C LEU A 529 14.49 22.84 -20.08
N VAL A 530 15.46 22.23 -19.40
CA VAL A 530 16.89 22.54 -19.54
C VAL A 530 17.63 21.21 -19.74
N PRO A 531 17.98 20.85 -20.99
CA PRO A 531 18.47 19.50 -21.34
C PRO A 531 19.73 19.03 -20.60
N THR A 532 20.49 19.95 -20.01
CA THR A 532 21.67 19.66 -19.20
C THR A 532 21.32 19.25 -17.76
N MET A 533 20.08 19.46 -17.31
CA MET A 533 19.63 19.29 -15.93
C MET A 533 18.52 18.25 -15.77
N ASP A 534 17.69 18.08 -16.80
CA ASP A 534 16.46 17.28 -16.73
C ASP A 534 16.73 15.80 -16.42
N VAL A 535 16.02 15.27 -15.43
CA VAL A 535 16.05 13.85 -15.06
C VAL A 535 14.67 13.31 -14.65
N VAL A 536 14.40 12.05 -14.99
CA VAL A 536 13.23 11.28 -14.50
C VAL A 536 13.32 11.05 -13.00
N VAL A 537 12.20 11.18 -12.28
CA VAL A 537 12.13 10.99 -10.82
C VAL A 537 10.94 10.12 -10.43
N PRO A 538 11.14 8.85 -10.02
CA PRO A 538 10.07 8.06 -9.42
C PRO A 538 9.69 8.61 -8.02
N HIS A 539 8.40 8.64 -7.73
CA HIS A 539 7.81 8.98 -6.44
C HIS A 539 7.09 7.77 -5.84
N THR A 540 7.45 7.40 -4.63
CA THR A 540 6.85 6.26 -3.91
C THR A 540 6.60 6.59 -2.45
N ARG A 541 5.76 5.79 -1.77
CA ARG A 541 5.49 5.98 -0.34
C ARG A 541 6.57 5.35 0.55
N THR A 542 7.32 4.39 0.02
CA THR A 542 8.38 3.65 0.73
C THR A 542 9.62 3.48 -0.14
N MET A 543 10.80 3.28 0.47
CA MET A 543 12.01 2.91 -0.27
C MET A 543 11.89 1.53 -0.92
N ALA A 544 11.13 0.60 -0.32
CA ALA A 544 10.90 -0.72 -0.92
C ALA A 544 10.21 -0.59 -2.29
N ASP A 545 9.14 0.20 -2.37
CA ASP A 545 8.44 0.49 -3.63
C ASP A 545 9.35 1.20 -4.63
N LEU A 546 10.19 2.13 -4.15
CA LEU A 546 11.14 2.86 -5.01
C LEU A 546 12.09 1.89 -5.69
N LEU A 547 12.65 0.95 -4.93
CA LEU A 547 13.58 -0.05 -5.43
C LEU A 547 12.91 -1.01 -6.43
N GLU A 548 11.65 -1.39 -6.21
CA GLU A 548 10.90 -2.19 -7.19
C GLU A 548 10.67 -1.46 -8.51
N VAL A 549 10.32 -0.17 -8.46
CA VAL A 549 10.14 0.66 -9.67
C VAL A 549 11.46 0.80 -10.43
N LEU A 550 12.57 1.09 -9.72
CA LEU A 550 13.89 1.23 -10.32
C LEU A 550 14.37 -0.05 -11.00
N ASP A 551 14.03 -1.22 -10.46
CA ASP A 551 14.42 -2.50 -11.04
C ASP A 551 13.89 -2.70 -12.47
N VAL A 552 12.74 -2.08 -12.77
CA VAL A 552 12.10 -2.10 -14.09
C VAL A 552 12.59 -0.97 -14.99
N ILE A 553 12.62 0.27 -14.49
CA ILE A 553 12.78 1.45 -15.36
C ILE A 553 14.24 1.78 -15.71
N VAL A 554 15.22 1.32 -14.93
CA VAL A 554 16.64 1.60 -15.19
C VAL A 554 17.19 0.57 -16.18
N ALA A 555 17.26 0.88 -17.46
CA ALA A 555 17.85 -0.03 -18.46
C ALA A 555 18.51 0.79 -19.57
N ASP A 556 19.38 0.15 -20.36
CA ASP A 556 19.96 0.81 -21.53
C ASP A 556 18.86 1.11 -22.55
N ASP A 557 18.80 2.36 -23.00
CA ASP A 557 17.95 2.82 -24.09
C ASP A 557 18.79 2.96 -25.36
N PRO A 558 18.61 2.11 -26.39
CA PRO A 558 19.43 2.16 -27.59
C PRO A 558 19.16 3.42 -28.44
N GLU A 559 18.02 4.10 -28.24
CA GLU A 559 17.73 5.38 -28.88
C GLU A 559 18.16 6.53 -27.96
N THR A 560 19.07 7.38 -28.42
CA THR A 560 19.59 8.52 -27.64
C THR A 560 18.91 9.84 -27.99
N ARG A 561 18.07 9.87 -29.03
CA ARG A 561 17.42 11.09 -29.54
C ARG A 561 16.69 11.84 -28.41
N GLY A 562 16.97 13.13 -28.26
CA GLY A 562 16.40 13.99 -27.22
C GLY A 562 17.07 13.88 -25.84
N ASP A 563 18.02 12.97 -25.65
CA ASP A 563 18.79 12.82 -24.41
C ASP A 563 20.20 13.36 -24.62
N LEU A 564 20.43 14.62 -24.21
CA LEU A 564 21.67 15.34 -24.49
C LEU A 564 22.89 14.62 -23.92
N TRP A 565 22.85 14.20 -22.66
CA TRP A 565 23.99 13.59 -21.98
C TRP A 565 24.39 12.25 -22.58
N ARG A 566 23.42 11.47 -23.09
CA ARG A 566 23.71 10.20 -23.79
C ARG A 566 24.09 10.38 -25.26
N THR A 567 23.76 11.52 -25.87
CA THR A 567 24.07 11.79 -27.30
C THR A 567 25.40 12.50 -27.49
N GLN A 568 25.78 13.41 -26.60
CA GLN A 568 27.06 14.11 -26.66
C GLN A 568 28.25 13.15 -26.53
N THR A 569 29.40 13.52 -27.11
CA THR A 569 30.60 12.64 -27.18
C THR A 569 31.82 13.19 -26.46
N TRP A 570 31.70 14.29 -25.72
CA TRP A 570 32.83 15.01 -25.12
C TRP A 570 33.12 14.56 -23.68
N VAL A 571 32.05 14.20 -22.96
CA VAL A 571 32.08 13.66 -21.60
C VAL A 571 31.67 12.19 -21.66
N THR A 572 32.45 11.30 -21.07
CA THR A 572 32.08 9.89 -20.99
C THR A 572 30.97 9.69 -19.97
N ILE A 573 29.80 9.23 -20.44
CA ILE A 573 28.68 8.82 -19.57
C ILE A 573 28.60 7.29 -19.57
N PRO A 574 28.61 6.63 -18.40
CA PRO A 574 28.46 5.18 -18.33
C PRO A 574 27.05 4.75 -18.78
N ALA A 575 26.96 3.57 -19.38
CA ALA A 575 25.66 2.96 -19.67
C ALA A 575 24.88 2.68 -18.38
N ALA A 576 23.55 2.75 -18.43
CA ALA A 576 22.69 2.48 -17.28
C ALA A 576 22.94 1.08 -16.70
N SER A 577 23.15 0.09 -17.57
CA SER A 577 23.50 -1.30 -17.20
C SER A 577 24.82 -1.44 -16.45
N ALA A 578 25.75 -0.48 -16.62
CA ALA A 578 27.03 -0.47 -15.91
C ALA A 578 26.96 0.22 -14.54
N VAL A 579 25.92 1.03 -14.29
CA VAL A 579 25.72 1.75 -13.02
C VAL A 579 24.76 1.00 -12.10
N ARG A 580 23.67 0.42 -12.65
CA ARG A 580 22.65 -0.24 -11.83
C ARG A 580 23.20 -1.51 -11.15
N PRO A 581 22.72 -1.85 -9.93
CA PRO A 581 22.97 -3.15 -9.36
C PRO A 581 22.23 -4.24 -10.14
N ALA A 582 22.61 -5.49 -9.88
CA ALA A 582 21.90 -6.66 -10.43
C ALA A 582 20.42 -6.71 -9.99
N SER A 583 20.11 -6.20 -8.80
CA SER A 583 18.74 -6.06 -8.28
C SER A 583 18.68 -4.86 -7.34
N TYR A 584 17.77 -3.93 -7.62
CA TYR A 584 17.50 -2.80 -6.72
C TYR A 584 16.85 -3.23 -5.40
N PRO A 585 15.82 -4.11 -5.37
CA PRO A 585 15.25 -4.60 -4.13
C PRO A 585 16.27 -5.23 -3.17
N ALA A 586 17.34 -5.82 -3.71
CA ALA A 586 18.43 -6.37 -2.90
C ALA A 586 19.22 -5.31 -2.12
N LEU A 587 19.09 -4.02 -2.43
CA LEU A 587 19.74 -2.94 -1.67
C LEU A 587 19.07 -2.69 -0.31
N ALA A 588 17.82 -3.12 -0.13
CA ALA A 588 17.13 -3.05 1.14
C ALA A 588 17.77 -4.04 2.14
N HIS A 589 18.65 -3.52 2.99
CA HIS A 589 19.31 -4.26 4.06
C HIS A 589 18.98 -3.66 5.43
N GLY A 590 19.28 -4.41 6.49
CA GLY A 590 19.12 -3.92 7.87
C GLY A 590 19.94 -2.66 8.16
N THR A 591 19.64 -2.00 9.28
CA THR A 591 20.21 -0.69 9.66
C THR A 591 21.73 -0.69 9.91
N ASP A 592 22.37 -1.86 9.98
CA ASP A 592 23.81 -1.98 10.25
C ASP A 592 24.70 -1.33 9.20
N VAL A 593 24.19 -1.13 7.97
CA VAL A 593 24.92 -0.42 6.90
C VAL A 593 25.21 1.04 7.23
N LEU A 594 24.55 1.62 8.24
CA LEU A 594 24.82 2.97 8.74
C LEU A 594 26.05 3.02 9.66
N ARG A 595 26.51 1.87 10.17
CA ARG A 595 27.62 1.82 11.14
C ARG A 595 28.94 2.24 10.48
N GLY A 596 29.59 3.24 11.06
CA GLY A 596 30.86 3.76 10.57
C GLY A 596 30.74 4.72 9.39
N VAL A 597 29.53 4.95 8.88
CA VAL A 597 29.27 5.93 7.81
C VAL A 597 29.46 7.34 8.35
N THR A 598 30.24 8.16 7.64
CA THR A 598 30.35 9.59 7.93
C THR A 598 29.36 10.38 7.09
N VAL A 599 28.40 11.01 7.77
CA VAL A 599 27.36 11.85 7.17
C VAL A 599 27.72 13.33 7.37
N GLY A 600 27.89 14.06 6.27
CA GLY A 600 28.05 15.52 6.31
C GLY A 600 26.70 16.24 6.30
N VAL A 601 26.47 17.14 7.25
CA VAL A 601 25.33 18.07 7.22
C VAL A 601 25.82 19.50 6.92
N PRO A 602 25.41 20.10 5.79
CA PRO A 602 25.72 21.49 5.49
C PRO A 602 25.15 22.45 6.54
N ARG A 603 26.02 23.26 7.15
CA ARG A 603 25.64 24.25 8.18
C ARG A 603 24.55 25.21 7.72
N MET A 604 24.56 25.56 6.42
CA MET A 604 23.60 26.47 5.78
C MET A 604 22.14 26.00 5.84
N TYR A 605 21.88 24.69 6.01
CA TYR A 605 20.52 24.13 6.02
C TYR A 605 19.99 23.82 7.41
N ILE A 606 20.75 24.16 8.46
CA ILE A 606 20.40 23.85 9.86
C ILE A 606 20.59 25.06 10.80
N ASN A 607 20.49 26.28 10.23
CA ASN A 607 20.68 27.56 10.94
C ASN A 607 22.06 27.75 11.59
N ALA A 608 23.08 26.99 11.16
CA ALA A 608 24.42 26.98 11.76
C ALA A 608 25.47 27.74 10.94
N ASP A 609 25.07 28.45 9.88
CA ASP A 609 25.97 29.22 9.01
C ASP A 609 25.67 30.73 9.10
N PRO A 610 26.42 31.48 9.92
CA PRO A 610 26.30 32.94 9.98
C PRO A 610 26.98 33.65 8.80
N ASP A 611 27.83 32.95 8.04
CA ASP A 611 28.63 33.55 6.96
C ASP A 611 27.88 33.55 5.62
N ALA A 612 26.86 32.70 5.46
CA ALA A 612 25.99 32.72 4.29
C ALA A 612 25.28 34.08 4.12
N GLY A 613 25.29 34.62 2.89
CA GLY A 613 24.69 35.91 2.56
C GLY A 613 25.53 37.14 2.95
N THR A 614 26.79 36.96 3.34
CA THR A 614 27.67 38.07 3.76
C THR A 614 28.55 38.63 2.65
N ALA A 615 28.50 38.06 1.44
CA ALA A 615 29.14 38.67 0.27
C ALA A 615 28.57 40.06 -0.03
N ALA A 616 29.33 40.91 -0.74
CA ALA A 616 28.87 42.25 -1.11
C ALA A 616 27.68 42.23 -2.10
N SER A 617 27.58 41.18 -2.90
CA SER A 617 26.48 40.95 -3.86
C SER A 617 26.27 39.44 -3.98
N PRO A 618 25.61 38.81 -2.98
CA PRO A 618 25.43 37.37 -2.95
C PRO A 618 24.37 36.94 -3.97
N GLY A 619 24.55 35.74 -4.53
CA GLY A 619 23.59 35.09 -5.40
C GLY A 619 23.85 35.31 -6.89
N ILE A 620 23.09 34.56 -7.68
CA ILE A 620 23.07 34.61 -9.15
C ILE A 620 21.69 35.02 -9.71
N GLY A 621 20.75 35.35 -8.83
CA GLY A 621 19.35 35.63 -9.17
C GLY A 621 18.41 35.23 -8.03
N GLY A 622 17.23 35.85 -7.96
CA GLY A 622 16.22 35.61 -6.94
C GLY A 622 16.78 35.70 -5.51
N PRO A 623 16.44 34.74 -4.62
CA PRO A 623 16.96 34.69 -3.25
C PRO A 623 18.26 33.90 -3.11
N THR A 624 18.88 33.41 -4.19
CA THR A 624 20.12 32.62 -4.12
C THR A 624 21.25 33.37 -3.40
N GLY A 625 22.18 32.64 -2.79
CA GLY A 625 23.29 33.17 -2.01
C GLY A 625 22.91 33.84 -0.68
N ARG A 626 21.62 34.09 -0.42
CA ARG A 626 21.15 34.66 0.84
C ARG A 626 21.09 33.59 1.93
N ARG A 627 21.25 34.01 3.18
CA ARG A 627 21.13 33.13 4.34
C ARG A 627 19.76 32.45 4.39
N ILE A 628 19.77 31.14 4.53
CA ILE A 628 18.57 30.34 4.73
C ILE A 628 18.16 30.40 6.20
N VAL A 629 16.86 30.56 6.45
CA VAL A 629 16.26 30.48 7.78
C VAL A 629 15.36 29.27 7.79
N THR A 630 15.83 28.20 8.42
CA THR A 630 15.10 26.93 8.54
C THR A 630 14.13 27.02 9.72
N ARG A 631 12.88 26.61 9.48
CA ARG A 631 11.82 26.60 10.49
C ARG A 631 12.22 25.78 11.72
N ASP A 632 11.86 26.24 12.91
CA ASP A 632 12.21 25.56 14.16
C ASP A 632 11.69 24.11 14.24
N SER A 633 10.48 23.84 13.73
CA SER A 633 9.96 22.48 13.69
C SER A 633 10.67 21.59 12.65
N VAL A 634 11.26 22.16 11.59
CA VAL A 634 12.16 21.43 10.67
C VAL A 634 13.47 21.10 11.38
N ILE A 635 14.04 22.05 12.12
CA ILE A 635 15.25 21.82 12.94
C ILE A 635 15.00 20.72 13.97
N ALA A 636 13.84 20.71 14.63
CA ALA A 636 13.48 19.68 15.60
C ALA A 636 13.46 18.27 14.96
N LEU A 637 12.87 18.14 13.76
CA LEU A 637 12.90 16.88 13.02
C LEU A 637 14.31 16.49 12.58
N TRP A 638 15.13 17.45 12.14
CA TRP A 638 16.54 17.22 11.83
C TRP A 638 17.31 16.69 13.03
N GLN A 639 17.16 17.28 14.21
CA GLN A 639 17.84 16.80 15.42
C GLN A 639 17.42 15.36 15.78
N ALA A 640 16.15 15.02 15.57
CA ALA A 640 15.67 13.64 15.75
C ALA A 640 16.30 12.68 14.71
N ALA A 641 16.38 13.09 13.44
CA ALA A 641 17.02 12.31 12.38
C ALA A 641 18.52 12.11 12.63
N ARG A 642 19.22 13.16 13.09
CA ARG A 642 20.63 13.10 13.51
C ARG A 642 20.82 12.08 14.64
N ALA A 643 20.01 12.16 15.69
CA ALA A 643 20.09 11.24 16.82
C ALA A 643 19.84 9.78 16.37
N ASP A 644 18.90 9.56 15.45
CA ASP A 644 18.64 8.24 14.88
C ASP A 644 19.85 7.68 14.09
N LEU A 645 20.49 8.51 13.27
CA LEU A 645 21.71 8.15 12.53
C LEU A 645 22.86 7.80 13.49
N GLU A 646 23.12 8.66 14.48
CA GLU A 646 24.18 8.47 15.48
C GLU A 646 23.93 7.22 16.34
N ALA A 647 22.68 6.93 16.71
CA ALA A 647 22.29 5.72 17.44
C ALA A 647 22.55 4.43 16.65
N ARG A 648 22.59 4.49 15.32
CA ARG A 648 22.97 3.37 14.43
C ARG A 648 24.47 3.32 14.11
N GLY A 649 25.27 4.18 14.76
CA GLY A 649 26.72 4.18 14.65
C GLY A 649 27.26 4.99 13.47
N ALA A 650 26.43 5.81 12.81
CA ALA A 650 26.93 6.81 11.87
C ALA A 650 27.57 7.97 12.63
N ARG A 651 28.54 8.65 12.01
CA ARG A 651 29.15 9.88 12.50
C ARG A 651 28.60 11.05 11.71
N VAL A 652 27.78 11.89 12.35
CA VAL A 652 27.23 13.10 11.72
C VAL A 652 28.14 14.30 12.02
N VAL A 653 28.61 14.99 10.98
CA VAL A 653 29.48 16.17 11.10
C VAL A 653 28.92 17.36 10.35
N GLU A 654 28.96 18.52 11.02
CA GLU A 654 28.61 19.79 10.40
C GLU A 654 29.73 20.26 9.48
N VAL A 655 29.38 20.61 8.25
CA VAL A 655 30.34 20.92 7.17
C VAL A 655 29.91 22.15 6.37
N ASP A 656 30.85 22.71 5.63
CA ASP A 656 30.53 23.65 4.54
C ASP A 656 29.92 22.91 3.34
N LEU A 657 29.51 23.67 2.32
CA LEU A 657 29.07 23.08 1.06
C LEU A 657 29.58 23.90 -0.14
N PRO A 658 30.87 23.73 -0.51
CA PRO A 658 31.50 24.52 -1.57
C PRO A 658 30.73 24.49 -2.89
N VAL A 659 30.12 23.34 -3.21
CA VAL A 659 29.36 23.17 -4.45
C VAL A 659 28.16 24.11 -4.57
N VAL A 660 27.62 24.62 -3.46
CA VAL A 660 26.58 25.66 -3.45
C VAL A 660 27.21 27.02 -3.26
N SER A 661 28.10 27.18 -2.28
CA SER A 661 28.72 28.48 -1.98
C SER A 661 29.49 29.06 -3.16
N ASN A 662 30.25 28.25 -3.92
CA ASN A 662 30.99 28.69 -5.11
C ASN A 662 30.15 28.75 -6.39
N TYR A 663 28.92 28.23 -6.33
CA TYR A 663 27.94 28.35 -7.41
C TYR A 663 27.20 29.69 -7.29
N GLU A 664 26.89 30.11 -6.06
CA GLU A 664 26.06 31.28 -5.75
C GLU A 664 26.85 32.50 -5.25
N GLY A 665 28.11 32.36 -4.84
CA GLY A 665 28.89 33.45 -4.27
C GLY A 665 28.30 33.97 -2.96
N ASP A 666 27.94 33.09 -2.03
CA ASP A 666 27.18 33.43 -0.81
C ASP A 666 28.00 34.19 0.25
N ARG A 667 29.33 34.12 0.22
CA ARG A 667 30.23 34.68 1.24
C ARG A 667 31.51 35.28 0.63
N PRO A 668 32.23 36.16 1.36
CA PRO A 668 33.47 36.75 0.86
C PRO A 668 34.48 35.69 0.40
N GLY A 669 34.98 35.85 -0.83
CA GLY A 669 35.95 34.94 -1.44
C GLY A 669 35.34 33.76 -2.21
N ALA A 670 34.04 33.49 -2.04
CA ALA A 670 33.33 32.52 -2.89
C ALA A 670 33.06 33.13 -4.27
N SER A 671 33.33 32.36 -5.32
CA SER A 671 32.96 32.69 -6.71
C SER A 671 31.47 32.40 -6.96
N THR A 672 31.00 32.73 -8.16
CA THR A 672 29.73 32.24 -8.73
C THR A 672 30.01 31.34 -9.92
N ILE A 673 29.01 30.57 -10.37
CA ILE A 673 29.14 29.74 -11.59
C ILE A 673 29.62 30.56 -12.80
N ALA A 674 29.17 31.82 -12.93
CA ALA A 674 29.56 32.71 -14.01
C ALA A 674 30.97 33.33 -13.87
N THR A 675 31.49 33.44 -12.64
CA THR A 675 32.77 34.13 -12.37
C THR A 675 33.93 33.18 -12.07
N ARG A 676 33.65 31.91 -11.79
CA ARG A 676 34.65 30.90 -11.44
C ARG A 676 35.56 30.53 -12.61
N GLY A 677 35.10 30.70 -13.85
CA GLY A 677 35.88 30.47 -15.06
C GLY A 677 35.99 29.01 -15.52
N LEU A 678 35.28 28.07 -14.86
CA LEU A 678 35.18 26.68 -15.31
C LEU A 678 34.14 26.50 -16.43
N VAL A 679 33.11 27.36 -16.44
CA VAL A 679 32.16 27.52 -17.54
C VAL A 679 32.15 28.97 -17.99
N SER A 680 31.86 29.22 -19.26
CA SER A 680 31.86 30.58 -19.82
C SER A 680 30.48 31.23 -19.70
N PRO A 681 30.39 32.57 -19.59
CA PRO A 681 29.10 33.28 -19.68
C PRO A 681 28.36 33.02 -20.99
N ALA A 682 29.09 32.79 -22.10
CA ALA A 682 28.51 32.45 -23.39
C ALA A 682 27.83 31.08 -23.35
N TYR A 683 28.44 30.09 -22.70
CA TYR A 683 27.82 28.78 -22.46
C TYR A 683 26.53 28.90 -21.64
N LEU A 684 26.56 29.61 -20.51
CA LEU A 684 25.38 29.75 -19.64
C LEU A 684 24.18 30.38 -20.37
N ARG A 685 24.44 31.35 -21.27
CA ARG A 685 23.39 31.91 -22.13
C ARG A 685 22.91 30.91 -23.19
N ARG A 686 23.85 30.19 -23.83
CA ARG A 686 23.56 29.19 -24.87
C ARG A 686 22.69 28.05 -24.34
N GLU A 687 23.02 27.56 -23.16
CA GLU A 687 22.35 26.45 -22.47
C GLU A 687 20.87 26.74 -22.22
N ILE A 688 20.56 27.94 -21.73
CA ILE A 688 19.21 28.27 -21.26
C ILE A 688 18.28 28.74 -22.40
N VAL A 689 18.83 29.33 -23.46
CA VAL A 689 18.00 29.86 -24.57
C VAL A 689 18.04 28.92 -25.78
N ASP A 690 19.20 28.81 -26.42
CA ASP A 690 19.33 28.17 -27.72
C ASP A 690 19.14 26.64 -27.61
N LEU A 691 19.79 26.03 -26.61
CA LEU A 691 19.72 24.58 -26.39
C LEU A 691 18.33 24.15 -25.94
N SER A 692 17.68 24.91 -25.04
CA SER A 692 16.30 24.64 -24.61
C SER A 692 15.29 24.79 -25.75
N ALA A 693 15.40 25.85 -26.57
CA ALA A 693 14.54 26.03 -27.74
C ALA A 693 14.72 24.90 -28.77
N TRP A 694 15.97 24.48 -29.03
CA TRP A 694 16.26 23.30 -29.85
C TRP A 694 15.62 22.03 -29.28
N ALA A 695 15.74 21.79 -27.97
CA ALA A 695 15.23 20.56 -27.38
C ALA A 695 13.70 20.47 -27.44
N MET A 696 12.97 21.59 -27.25
CA MET A 696 11.52 21.61 -27.45
C MET A 696 11.12 21.37 -28.91
N GLU A 697 11.85 21.92 -29.88
CA GLU A 697 11.64 21.62 -31.30
C GLU A 697 11.89 20.14 -31.60
N GLU A 698 13.00 19.59 -31.10
CA GLU A 698 13.38 18.21 -31.31
C GLU A 698 12.38 17.24 -30.67
N PHE A 699 11.84 17.57 -29.49
CA PHE A 699 10.77 16.81 -28.84
C PHE A 699 9.52 16.76 -29.71
N LEU A 700 9.04 17.90 -30.21
CA LEU A 700 7.86 17.97 -31.07
C LEU A 700 8.07 17.21 -32.39
N ALA A 701 9.25 17.36 -32.99
CA ALA A 701 9.63 16.66 -34.21
C ALA A 701 9.77 15.13 -33.99
N ALA A 702 10.24 14.70 -32.82
CA ALA A 702 10.36 13.29 -32.46
C ALA A 702 9.01 12.64 -32.15
N ASN A 703 8.12 13.37 -31.46
CA ASN A 703 6.75 12.94 -31.25
C ASN A 703 6.02 12.80 -32.60
N GLY A 704 6.09 13.84 -33.44
CA GLY A 704 5.57 13.80 -34.81
C GLY A 704 4.04 13.77 -34.89
N ASP A 705 3.36 14.52 -34.02
CA ASP A 705 1.91 14.73 -34.13
C ASP A 705 1.59 15.49 -35.43
N PRO A 706 0.75 14.95 -36.33
CA PRO A 706 0.35 15.64 -37.56
C PRO A 706 -0.26 17.03 -37.33
N ALA A 707 -0.89 17.26 -36.17
CA ALA A 707 -1.49 18.55 -35.82
C ALA A 707 -0.46 19.57 -35.33
N LEU A 708 0.60 19.12 -34.63
CA LEU A 708 1.65 19.98 -34.09
C LEU A 708 2.97 19.22 -33.89
N HIS A 709 3.92 19.43 -34.81
CA HIS A 709 5.24 18.76 -34.79
C HIS A 709 6.41 19.74 -34.95
N SER A 710 6.17 21.04 -34.77
CA SER A 710 7.22 22.06 -34.76
C SER A 710 6.81 23.24 -33.88
N LEU A 711 7.75 23.71 -33.07
CA LEU A 711 7.61 24.87 -32.20
C LEU A 711 7.48 26.17 -33.01
N ALA A 712 7.99 26.19 -34.25
CA ALA A 712 7.88 27.34 -35.14
C ALA A 712 6.42 27.78 -35.41
N GLY A 713 5.47 26.84 -35.30
CA GLY A 713 4.03 27.09 -35.48
C GLY A 713 3.29 27.50 -34.20
N VAL A 714 3.97 27.57 -33.06
CA VAL A 714 3.36 27.86 -31.75
C VAL A 714 3.33 29.36 -31.47
N ASP A 715 2.23 29.83 -30.88
CA ASP A 715 2.13 31.16 -30.29
C ASP A 715 2.83 31.17 -28.92
N GLY A 716 3.99 31.82 -28.84
CA GLY A 716 4.82 31.88 -27.64
C GLY A 716 4.09 32.42 -26.42
N HIS A 717 3.16 33.38 -26.60
CA HIS A 717 2.40 33.97 -25.49
C HIS A 717 1.44 32.99 -24.82
N ARG A 718 1.13 31.88 -25.48
CA ARG A 718 0.29 30.81 -24.92
C ARG A 718 1.10 29.74 -24.17
N ILE A 719 2.43 29.76 -24.26
CA ILE A 719 3.26 28.72 -23.64
C ILE A 719 3.15 28.81 -22.11
N PHE A 720 3.33 30.00 -21.54
CA PHE A 720 3.21 30.20 -20.09
C PHE A 720 2.55 31.55 -19.76
N PRO A 721 1.23 31.69 -19.97
CA PRO A 721 0.52 32.92 -19.66
C PRO A 721 0.37 33.08 -18.13
N ALA A 722 0.56 34.31 -17.64
CA ALA A 722 0.32 34.63 -16.24
C ALA A 722 -1.17 34.46 -15.88
N PRO A 723 -1.51 33.73 -14.80
CA PRO A 723 -2.90 33.60 -14.36
C PRO A 723 -3.50 34.96 -13.96
N PRO A 724 -4.75 35.26 -14.32
CA PRO A 724 -5.41 36.51 -13.91
C PRO A 724 -5.44 36.67 -12.39
N GLY A 725 -4.98 37.82 -11.90
CA GLY A 725 -4.98 38.17 -10.47
C GLY A 725 -3.84 37.57 -9.66
N ALA A 726 -2.96 36.76 -10.26
CA ALA A 726 -1.73 36.31 -9.61
C ALA A 726 -0.74 37.46 -9.44
N LEU A 727 0.04 37.42 -8.36
CA LEU A 727 1.20 38.27 -8.16
C LEU A 727 2.28 37.95 -9.20
N PRO A 728 3.13 38.92 -9.56
CA PRO A 728 4.28 38.65 -10.42
C PRO A 728 5.23 37.63 -9.79
N ASP A 729 5.71 36.68 -10.59
CA ASP A 729 6.77 35.77 -10.20
C ASP A 729 8.10 36.51 -9.96
N ARG A 730 8.97 35.96 -9.09
CA ARG A 730 10.20 36.63 -8.62
C ARG A 730 11.48 35.91 -9.05
N TYR A 731 11.59 35.61 -10.34
CA TYR A 731 12.79 35.02 -10.95
C TYR A 731 13.84 36.08 -11.36
N ASP A 732 13.95 37.18 -10.61
CA ASP A 732 14.87 38.29 -10.94
C ASP A 732 16.31 37.79 -11.19
N GLY A 733 16.93 38.19 -12.30
CA GLY A 733 18.29 37.75 -12.67
C GLY A 733 18.35 36.47 -13.50
N PHE A 734 17.21 35.81 -13.75
CA PHE A 734 17.04 34.78 -14.77
C PHE A 734 16.25 35.40 -15.93
N GLU A 735 16.93 35.67 -17.06
CA GLU A 735 16.38 36.46 -18.19
C GLU A 735 15.78 35.60 -19.31
N ASP A 736 15.54 34.31 -19.05
CA ASP A 736 14.95 33.40 -20.03
C ASP A 736 13.43 33.54 -20.10
N ASP A 737 12.93 33.66 -21.33
CA ASP A 737 11.50 33.80 -21.61
C ASP A 737 11.09 32.82 -22.71
N LEU A 738 10.31 31.81 -22.31
CA LEU A 738 9.77 30.77 -23.19
C LEU A 738 8.96 31.35 -24.35
N VAL A 739 8.39 32.56 -24.20
CA VAL A 739 7.66 33.27 -25.26
C VAL A 739 8.53 33.46 -26.51
N THR A 740 9.85 33.56 -26.34
CA THR A 740 10.80 33.84 -27.43
C THR A 740 11.25 32.59 -28.19
N TYR A 741 11.04 31.38 -27.65
CA TYR A 741 11.56 30.16 -28.25
C TYR A 741 10.98 29.84 -29.64
N PRO A 742 9.67 30.03 -29.91
CA PRO A 742 9.14 29.88 -31.26
C PRO A 742 9.80 30.82 -32.30
N ASP A 743 10.11 32.07 -31.91
CA ASP A 743 10.83 33.01 -32.78
C ASP A 743 12.26 32.56 -33.04
N TRP A 744 12.92 32.03 -32.02
CA TRP A 744 14.26 31.47 -32.17
C TRP A 744 14.26 30.30 -33.17
N VAL A 745 13.30 29.36 -33.08
CA VAL A 745 13.19 28.23 -34.01
C VAL A 745 12.89 28.70 -35.43
N ARG A 746 12.01 29.70 -35.60
CA ARG A 746 11.76 30.32 -36.92
C ARG A 746 13.01 30.94 -37.53
N ALA A 747 13.88 31.54 -36.71
CA ALA A 747 15.12 32.15 -37.16
C ALA A 747 16.24 31.12 -37.44
N HIS A 748 16.16 29.92 -36.86
CA HIS A 748 17.19 28.88 -36.94
C HIS A 748 16.63 27.52 -37.40
N PRO A 749 16.00 27.44 -38.59
CA PRO A 749 15.37 26.21 -39.05
C PRO A 749 16.40 25.08 -39.22
N GLY A 750 16.13 23.93 -38.59
CA GLY A 750 17.01 22.76 -38.64
C GLY A 750 18.33 22.91 -37.88
N ALA A 751 18.44 23.90 -36.98
CA ALA A 751 19.58 23.98 -36.07
C ALA A 751 19.62 22.74 -35.15
N GLY A 752 20.82 22.24 -34.91
CA GLY A 752 21.12 21.18 -33.95
C GLY A 752 22.06 21.67 -32.87
N TRP A 753 22.08 20.99 -31.73
CA TRP A 753 23.01 21.28 -30.63
C TRP A 753 24.48 21.11 -31.06
N GLU A 754 24.77 20.28 -32.07
CA GLU A 754 26.12 20.12 -32.64
C GLU A 754 26.67 21.42 -33.24
N GLY A 755 25.80 22.36 -33.60
CA GLY A 755 26.16 23.70 -34.08
C GLY A 755 26.48 24.71 -32.99
N MET A 756 26.44 24.32 -31.71
CA MET A 756 26.65 25.18 -30.55
C MET A 756 28.05 24.93 -29.94
N PRO A 757 29.09 25.66 -30.39
CA PRO A 757 30.48 25.35 -30.02
C PRO A 757 30.77 25.53 -28.52
N GLU A 758 29.96 26.32 -27.80
CA GLU A 758 30.14 26.54 -26.37
C GLU A 758 29.79 25.31 -25.51
N LEU A 759 29.06 24.33 -26.06
CA LEU A 759 28.60 23.17 -25.29
C LEU A 759 29.73 22.25 -24.86
N GLU A 760 30.74 22.00 -25.69
CA GLU A 760 31.83 21.08 -25.33
C GLU A 760 32.54 21.53 -24.04
N ASP A 761 33.05 22.76 -24.04
CA ASP A 761 33.77 23.31 -22.89
C ASP A 761 32.83 23.49 -21.69
N GLY A 762 31.58 23.86 -21.94
CA GLY A 762 30.56 24.01 -20.90
C GLY A 762 30.26 22.70 -20.17
N LEU A 763 29.94 21.63 -20.89
CA LEU A 763 29.63 20.33 -20.30
C LEU A 763 30.84 19.76 -19.54
N ARG A 764 32.07 19.89 -20.09
CA ARG A 764 33.30 19.54 -19.36
C ARG A 764 33.48 20.37 -18.09
N GLY A 765 33.18 21.67 -18.18
CA GLY A 765 33.26 22.62 -17.06
C GLY A 765 32.29 22.29 -15.93
N LEU A 766 31.08 21.81 -16.23
CA LEU A 766 30.12 21.35 -15.23
C LEU A 766 30.62 20.11 -14.48
N GLU A 767 31.15 19.13 -15.20
CA GLU A 767 31.71 17.92 -14.59
C GLU A 767 32.92 18.25 -13.72
N GLU A 768 33.80 19.14 -14.19
CA GLU A 768 34.96 19.61 -13.42
C GLU A 768 34.56 20.38 -12.16
N THR A 769 33.50 21.20 -12.26
CA THR A 769 32.90 21.91 -11.12
C THR A 769 32.44 20.92 -10.05
N ARG A 770 31.67 19.88 -10.42
CA ARG A 770 31.24 18.81 -9.48
C ARG A 770 32.45 18.09 -8.90
N ARG A 771 33.41 17.71 -9.73
CA ARG A 771 34.59 16.95 -9.33
C ARG A 771 35.38 17.67 -8.23
N ILE A 772 35.61 18.97 -8.39
CA ILE A 772 36.36 19.79 -7.41
C ILE A 772 35.52 20.03 -6.15
N ASP A 773 34.31 20.57 -6.30
CA ASP A 773 33.57 21.13 -5.16
C ASP A 773 32.73 20.13 -4.38
N LEU A 774 32.46 18.96 -4.96
CA LEU A 774 31.75 17.89 -4.28
C LEU A 774 32.65 16.68 -4.08
N GLU A 775 33.15 16.04 -5.13
CA GLU A 775 33.77 14.72 -5.02
C GLU A 775 35.12 14.78 -4.29
N GLN A 776 36.05 15.62 -4.76
CA GLN A 776 37.34 15.82 -4.10
C GLN A 776 37.19 16.42 -2.71
N TRP A 777 36.23 17.32 -2.54
CA TRP A 777 35.94 17.91 -1.25
C TRP A 777 35.40 16.87 -0.25
N MET A 778 34.44 16.02 -0.64
CA MET A 778 33.93 14.93 0.19
C MET A 778 35.05 13.96 0.57
N ASP A 779 35.95 13.62 -0.37
CA ASP A 779 37.12 12.79 -0.09
C ASP A 779 38.05 13.46 0.94
N ALA A 780 38.34 14.74 0.78
CA ALA A 780 39.18 15.51 1.70
C ALA A 780 38.57 15.63 3.11
N GLN A 781 37.24 15.69 3.20
CA GLN A 781 36.51 15.72 4.47
C GLN A 781 36.24 14.31 5.04
N GLY A 782 36.54 13.24 4.30
CA GLY A 782 36.25 11.87 4.68
C GLY A 782 34.75 11.59 4.83
N LEU A 783 33.93 12.14 3.93
CA LEU A 783 32.47 11.98 3.92
C LEU A 783 32.05 10.84 3.00
N ASP A 784 31.15 10.00 3.48
CA ASP A 784 30.50 8.97 2.67
C ASP A 784 29.29 9.54 1.93
N VAL A 785 28.50 10.38 2.60
CA VAL A 785 27.26 10.95 2.06
C VAL A 785 26.98 12.30 2.72
N LEU A 786 26.22 13.17 2.05
CA LEU A 786 25.60 14.34 2.65
C LEU A 786 24.16 14.04 3.05
N ALA A 787 23.69 14.55 4.18
CA ALA A 787 22.28 14.49 4.55
C ALA A 787 21.80 15.84 5.11
N PHE A 788 20.67 16.34 4.59
CA PHE A 788 20.11 17.64 4.99
C PHE A 788 18.59 17.69 4.79
N PRO A 789 17.86 18.53 5.56
CA PRO A 789 16.45 18.80 5.29
C PRO A 789 16.25 19.19 3.83
N ALA A 790 15.28 18.57 3.15
CA ALA A 790 15.04 18.82 1.73
C ALA A 790 14.62 20.28 1.46
N VAL A 791 13.92 20.90 2.42
CA VAL A 791 13.47 22.30 2.38
C VAL A 791 13.64 22.94 3.76
N ALA A 792 13.72 24.27 3.79
CA ALA A 792 13.86 25.06 5.01
C ALA A 792 12.53 25.38 5.70
N ASP A 793 11.46 25.59 4.91
CA ASP A 793 10.08 25.85 5.35
C ASP A 793 9.10 25.48 4.23
N ILE A 794 7.81 25.65 4.46
CA ILE A 794 6.71 25.36 3.52
C ILE A 794 5.84 26.60 3.38
N ALA A 795 5.65 27.05 2.15
CA ALA A 795 4.90 28.26 1.87
C ALA A 795 3.37 28.05 1.98
N ARG A 796 2.68 29.14 2.30
CA ARG A 796 1.20 29.18 2.40
C ARG A 796 0.56 29.03 1.02
N ALA A 797 -0.60 28.37 1.00
CA ALA A 797 -1.33 28.09 -0.24
C ALA A 797 -1.79 29.35 -0.99
N ASP A 798 -1.94 30.49 -0.29
CA ASP A 798 -2.41 31.76 -0.86
C ASP A 798 -1.29 32.66 -1.40
N MET A 799 -0.04 32.18 -1.44
CA MET A 799 1.10 33.02 -1.82
C MET A 799 1.08 33.54 -3.27
N ASP A 800 0.28 32.94 -4.14
CA ASP A 800 0.05 33.45 -5.50
C ASP A 800 -0.75 34.76 -5.53
N VAL A 801 -1.44 35.12 -4.44
CA VAL A 801 -2.28 36.34 -4.37
C VAL A 801 -2.01 37.21 -3.13
N ASN A 802 -1.42 36.64 -2.08
CA ASN A 802 -1.12 37.33 -0.83
C ASN A 802 0.36 37.75 -0.77
N PRO A 803 0.66 39.07 -0.77
CA PRO A 803 2.04 39.56 -0.77
C PRO A 803 2.89 39.08 0.42
N ALA A 804 2.32 38.94 1.62
CA ALA A 804 3.07 38.50 2.80
C ALA A 804 3.44 37.01 2.70
N SER A 805 2.50 36.18 2.23
CA SER A 805 2.76 34.77 1.93
C SER A 805 3.77 34.63 0.79
N ALA A 806 3.72 35.51 -0.22
CA ALA A 806 4.70 35.55 -1.30
C ALA A 806 6.11 35.89 -0.80
N ASP A 807 6.26 36.88 0.07
CA ASP A 807 7.55 37.25 0.66
C ASP A 807 8.20 36.08 1.41
N ALA A 808 7.40 35.32 2.17
CA ALA A 808 7.87 34.12 2.86
C ALA A 808 8.18 32.97 1.90
N GLY A 809 7.30 32.71 0.92
CA GLY A 809 7.43 31.59 -0.01
C GLY A 809 8.54 31.74 -1.05
N TRP A 810 8.92 32.98 -1.39
CA TRP A 810 10.05 33.27 -2.29
C TRP A 810 11.41 33.39 -1.55
N ALA A 811 11.49 33.03 -0.26
CA ALA A 811 12.75 33.00 0.49
C ALA A 811 13.65 31.82 0.08
N ASN A 812 14.97 31.98 0.27
CA ASN A 812 15.94 30.93 -0.02
C ASN A 812 15.68 29.68 0.85
N GLY A 813 15.80 28.49 0.27
CA GLY A 813 15.44 27.22 0.91
C GLY A 813 13.93 26.93 1.01
N VAL A 814 13.06 27.87 0.61
CA VAL A 814 11.58 27.69 0.57
C VAL A 814 11.07 27.71 -0.86
N TRP A 815 11.54 28.66 -1.68
CA TRP A 815 11.11 28.82 -3.08
C TRP A 815 11.47 27.62 -3.96
N VAL A 816 12.59 26.98 -3.66
CA VAL A 816 13.24 25.84 -4.31
C VAL A 816 13.81 24.98 -3.18
N ALA A 817 13.89 23.67 -3.38
CA ALA A 817 14.51 22.79 -2.39
C ALA A 817 15.97 23.17 -2.12
N ASN A 818 16.46 22.83 -0.93
CA ASN A 818 17.84 23.10 -0.53
C ASN A 818 18.81 22.56 -1.60
N GLY A 819 19.78 23.40 -1.97
CA GLY A 819 20.73 23.18 -3.06
C GLY A 819 20.45 23.99 -4.34
N ASN A 820 19.28 24.65 -4.44
CA ASN A 820 18.89 25.48 -5.59
C ASN A 820 19.19 24.78 -6.94
N LEU A 821 19.95 25.42 -7.83
CA LEU A 821 20.27 24.92 -9.17
C LEU A 821 21.47 23.97 -9.16
N ALA A 822 22.39 24.10 -8.19
CA ALA A 822 23.70 23.44 -8.22
C ALA A 822 23.58 21.91 -8.30
N ILE A 823 22.61 21.32 -7.59
CA ILE A 823 22.44 19.87 -7.53
C ILE A 823 22.21 19.28 -8.93
N ARG A 824 21.27 19.86 -9.70
CA ARG A 824 20.90 19.35 -11.02
C ARG A 824 21.84 19.82 -12.11
N HIS A 825 22.26 21.09 -12.08
CA HIS A 825 23.22 21.61 -13.05
C HIS A 825 24.51 20.81 -13.05
N LEU A 826 24.92 20.28 -11.89
CA LEU A 826 26.13 19.51 -11.73
C LEU A 826 25.90 17.98 -11.73
N GLY A 827 24.66 17.50 -11.93
CA GLY A 827 24.38 16.07 -12.06
C GLY A 827 24.60 15.26 -10.77
N ILE A 828 24.34 15.86 -9.60
CA ILE A 828 24.61 15.26 -8.28
C ILE A 828 23.45 14.36 -7.88
N PRO A 829 23.59 13.03 -7.86
CA PRO A 829 22.47 12.15 -7.56
C PRO A 829 21.96 12.37 -6.13
N THR A 830 20.66 12.15 -5.90
CA THR A 830 20.05 12.31 -4.58
C THR A 830 18.95 11.29 -4.31
N VAL A 831 18.70 11.00 -3.04
CA VAL A 831 17.55 10.25 -2.55
C VAL A 831 16.88 11.04 -1.42
N THR A 832 15.59 11.35 -1.56
CA THR A 832 14.80 11.96 -0.48
C THR A 832 13.94 10.89 0.17
N VAL A 833 13.86 10.90 1.51
CA VAL A 833 12.98 10.04 2.32
C VAL A 833 12.26 10.87 3.39
N PRO A 834 11.10 10.44 3.91
CA PRO A 834 10.38 11.19 4.93
C PRO A 834 11.20 11.40 6.22
N MET A 835 11.39 12.66 6.62
CA MET A 835 12.02 12.99 7.91
C MET A 835 11.01 13.07 9.05
N GLY A 836 9.76 13.43 8.73
CA GLY A 836 8.64 13.44 9.67
C GLY A 836 7.61 14.53 9.33
N LEU A 837 6.69 14.75 10.27
CA LEU A 837 5.64 15.76 10.18
C LEU A 837 5.95 16.94 11.10
N LEU A 838 5.86 18.16 10.59
CA LEU A 838 6.07 19.37 11.37
C LEU A 838 4.99 19.48 12.45
N ALA A 839 5.42 19.65 13.70
CA ALA A 839 4.52 19.59 14.86
C ALA A 839 3.48 20.72 14.88
N ASP A 840 3.80 21.85 14.25
CA ASP A 840 3.05 23.10 14.30
C ASP A 840 2.10 23.31 13.13
N ILE A 841 2.48 22.91 11.92
CA ILE A 841 1.65 23.07 10.71
C ILE A 841 1.21 21.73 10.09
N ARG A 842 1.63 20.60 10.67
CA ARG A 842 1.23 19.24 10.23
C ARG A 842 1.52 18.92 8.76
N MET A 843 2.47 19.63 8.16
CA MET A 843 3.02 19.32 6.83
C MET A 843 4.26 18.44 6.96
N PRO A 844 4.53 17.54 5.99
CA PRO A 844 5.72 16.71 6.04
C PRO A 844 6.95 17.43 5.46
N VAL A 845 8.12 16.98 5.91
CA VAL A 845 9.41 17.39 5.33
C VAL A 845 10.29 16.15 5.14
N GLY A 846 11.00 16.11 4.00
CA GLY A 846 11.96 15.05 3.67
C GLY A 846 13.38 15.33 4.16
N LEU A 847 14.16 14.27 4.33
CA LEU A 847 15.61 14.27 4.47
C LEU A 847 16.21 13.86 3.13
N THR A 848 17.09 14.68 2.56
CA THR A 848 17.77 14.38 1.30
C THR A 848 19.17 13.86 1.57
N PHE A 849 19.47 12.68 1.03
CA PHE A 849 20.81 12.15 0.89
C PHE A 849 21.38 12.55 -0.48
N ALA A 850 22.59 13.07 -0.52
CA ALA A 850 23.30 13.43 -1.74
C ALA A 850 24.74 12.93 -1.72
N GLY A 851 25.29 12.59 -2.87
CA GLY A 851 26.58 11.90 -2.97
C GLY A 851 27.29 12.12 -4.29
N ARG A 852 28.37 11.36 -4.48
CA ARG A 852 29.19 11.41 -5.70
C ARG A 852 28.39 10.93 -6.90
N ALA A 853 28.68 11.45 -8.09
CA ALA A 853 28.08 10.91 -9.30
C ALA A 853 28.40 9.42 -9.44
N TYR A 854 27.39 8.64 -9.81
CA TYR A 854 27.43 7.18 -9.98
C TYR A 854 27.66 6.37 -8.69
N ASP A 855 27.56 6.98 -7.50
CA ASP A 855 27.50 6.30 -6.19
C ASP A 855 26.04 6.09 -5.72
N ASP A 856 25.10 6.06 -6.68
CA ASP A 856 23.65 5.96 -6.48
C ASP A 856 23.25 4.73 -5.65
N GLU A 857 23.91 3.59 -5.87
CA GLU A 857 23.66 2.35 -5.12
C GLU A 857 23.87 2.54 -3.62
N ARG A 858 25.00 3.15 -3.23
CA ARG A 858 25.32 3.41 -1.83
C ARG A 858 24.27 4.31 -1.21
N MET A 859 23.88 5.38 -1.90
CA MET A 859 22.89 6.32 -1.37
C MET A 859 21.52 5.69 -1.19
N LEU A 860 21.04 4.92 -2.18
CA LEU A 860 19.78 4.19 -2.07
C LEU A 860 19.79 3.23 -0.88
N ARG A 861 20.90 2.52 -0.66
CA ARG A 861 21.10 1.64 0.50
C ARG A 861 21.05 2.41 1.83
N LEU A 862 21.72 3.57 1.92
CA LEU A 862 21.73 4.38 3.14
C LEU A 862 20.35 5.00 3.44
N ALA A 863 19.64 5.45 2.41
CA ALA A 863 18.29 6.00 2.54
C ALA A 863 17.28 4.91 2.99
N ALA A 864 17.35 3.71 2.39
CA ALA A 864 16.55 2.57 2.82
C ALA A 864 16.83 2.19 4.28
N ALA A 865 18.11 2.19 4.68
CA ALA A 865 18.48 1.90 6.06
C ALA A 865 18.00 2.98 7.05
N PHE A 866 18.00 4.25 6.66
CA PHE A 866 17.45 5.33 7.49
C PHE A 866 15.92 5.22 7.65
N GLU A 867 15.19 4.93 6.57
CA GLU A 867 13.75 4.67 6.59
C GLU A 867 13.43 3.50 7.54
N ALA A 868 14.20 2.40 7.45
CA ALA A 868 14.03 1.21 8.27
C ALA A 868 14.30 1.41 9.77
N ILE A 869 14.87 2.55 10.21
CA ILE A 869 15.05 2.82 11.65
C ILE A 869 13.70 2.89 12.38
N ARG A 870 12.72 3.57 11.76
CA ARG A 870 11.34 3.70 12.26
C ARG A 870 10.43 4.34 11.19
N PRO A 871 9.12 4.04 11.20
CA PRO A 871 8.16 4.71 10.34
C PRO A 871 8.09 6.22 10.65
N ARG A 872 8.18 7.05 9.61
CA ARG A 872 8.09 8.53 9.68
C ARG A 872 7.00 9.12 8.79
N ARG A 873 6.58 8.37 7.77
CA ARG A 873 5.44 8.71 6.93
C ARG A 873 4.15 8.51 7.72
N VAL A 874 3.18 9.40 7.50
CA VAL A 874 1.82 9.31 7.99
C VAL A 874 0.88 9.52 6.81
N ALA A 875 -0.19 8.73 6.70
CA ALA A 875 -1.20 8.91 5.66
C ALA A 875 -1.80 10.33 5.72
N PRO A 876 -2.07 11.00 4.59
CA PRO A 876 -2.62 12.35 4.61
C PRO A 876 -4.04 12.38 5.20
N PRO A 877 -4.33 13.27 6.18
CA PRO A 877 -5.63 13.31 6.85
C PRO A 877 -6.79 13.75 5.97
N ARG A 878 -6.54 14.44 4.84
CA ARG A 878 -7.61 14.93 3.96
C ARG A 878 -8.15 13.84 3.02
N THR A 879 -7.45 12.70 2.90
CA THR A 879 -7.81 11.60 1.99
C THR A 879 -7.86 10.26 2.73
N PRO A 880 -8.78 10.09 3.71
CA PRO A 880 -8.89 8.87 4.48
C PRO A 880 -9.28 7.66 3.60
N ARG A 881 -9.40 6.49 4.21
CA ARG A 881 -10.00 5.30 3.59
C ARG A 881 -11.46 5.60 3.21
N LEU A 882 -11.92 5.07 2.06
CA LEU A 882 -13.29 5.23 1.56
C LEU A 882 -14.28 4.30 2.26
#